data_AF-A0A2K9PM19-F1
#
_entry.id   AF-A0A2K9PM19-F1
#
_cell.length_a   1.000
_cell.length_b   1.000
_cell.length_c   1.000
_cell.angle_alpha   90.00
_cell.angle_beta   90.00
_cell.angle_gamma   90.00
#
_symmetry.space_group_name_H-M   'P 1'
#
loop_
_entity.id
_entity.type
_entity.pdbx_description
1 polymer ?
#
loop_
_entity_poly.entity_id
_entity_poly.type
_entity_poly.pdbx_seq_one_letter_code
_entity_poly.pdbx_strand_id
1 'polypeptide(L)'
;MLRIFSRKSILVICFTAIVLLVNTVNAQHLSSNSYLIGDFENAKEAINYFEEDKSDYNIGFSIHINYALDSNELYVESSDSYVTFQQYVEALKVYLDKNPSKVVPLFINYEGPENWLKQVLNKANLDDYCFFLPAGEKWPNLEEIRDTGKRLIIFSFHQTNDEDKIINYAWDHIAEFPFTNFDSPIFEGYYSNGKPENELLLLRHFEKSNIEKSKIDESWLNLSENNFSILHAIKCWQLCGKRPNFIMVEGKHIRKIYYLNYVLRDFPSISGVVSYRNKPLEQVFWENKVKAITNGYYSFPVVEDEAPVLRPYQHGYSFRPSNIQVTEEYLKKGVINFTAFPLSLDEELTGAFTFNGKINNLIKPASSTKNFKCEFAKDIVKGEVLKFQDSSYAVFGIPDDFGIRKSSFTISLNIKLSELDLENDYFLIGANEKEYRKSLHVNIRKGIPYFGFYGSDVSVYKKLEPSKWYNLVVRYDIKNQEQSIFINGKQHGSSTGHPSYIGESELMLGRGFIQEGHLSGYIDDLYIWNRALSNNEIKTVFSDGVKVEKKNNLVFIFLTLITLVVLALVILMVVRRRRSVKFQTTRVKSFKTSEILGSKINTITLFGGFRVYDKHGKDITLKFPPKIKELFLIILLYSVKSTRGISSQKITNIIWHGFSTKKASNNRSVSFNKLRSAISDIEGISINFESGYWKITWNESFICDYLRVSSILKQLDKSRPEKYKELFQYVKSGKFLENSNWEWLEEFQTSINFDVVDALNDYALTLDELKEQAQAFEVYTLVIKIDDLNEQALQYIVSYLKSKESQTRARYYYDKFCEKYFEAYDEKYHIEFQDLI
;
A
#
# COMPACT_ATOMS: atom_id res chain seq x y z
N MET A 1 -33.21 -54.37 33.36
CA MET A 1 -31.98 -53.90 32.67
C MET A 1 -31.34 -52.86 33.56
N LEU A 2 -30.56 -53.34 34.52
CA LEU A 2 -30.10 -52.69 35.75
C LEU A 2 -28.56 -52.69 35.74
N ARG A 3 -27.95 -51.69 36.40
CA ARG A 3 -26.55 -51.60 36.88
C ARG A 3 -25.50 -51.02 35.90
N ILE A 4 -24.88 -49.86 36.17
CA ILE A 4 -23.90 -49.42 37.21
C ILE A 4 -22.46 -49.48 36.65
N PHE A 5 -21.66 -48.48 37.07
CA PHE A 5 -20.21 -48.20 36.90
C PHE A 5 -19.89 -47.15 35.83
N SER A 6 -19.22 -46.03 36.13
CA SER A 6 -18.66 -45.53 37.38
C SER A 6 -18.36 -44.03 37.27
N ARG A 7 -18.82 -43.27 38.26
CA ARG A 7 -18.32 -41.94 38.63
C ARG A 7 -16.84 -42.04 39.02
N LYS A 8 -15.92 -41.74 38.11
CA LYS A 8 -14.50 -41.44 38.47
C LYS A 8 -13.75 -40.51 37.51
N SER A 9 -14.41 -39.91 36.51
CA SER A 9 -13.72 -39.07 35.51
C SER A 9 -14.12 -37.58 35.53
N ILE A 10 -15.01 -37.16 36.43
CA ILE A 10 -15.54 -35.78 36.41
C ILE A 10 -14.88 -34.88 37.47
N LEU A 11 -14.24 -35.44 38.51
CA LEU A 11 -13.54 -34.62 39.52
C LEU A 11 -12.07 -34.33 39.21
N VAL A 12 -11.45 -35.04 38.25
CA VAL A 12 -10.06 -34.77 37.83
C VAL A 12 -9.99 -33.70 36.74
N ILE A 13 -11.03 -33.58 35.91
CA ILE A 13 -11.10 -32.58 34.83
C ILE A 13 -11.40 -31.18 35.38
N CYS A 14 -12.11 -31.06 36.50
CA CYS A 14 -12.36 -29.76 37.13
C CYS A 14 -11.21 -29.26 38.01
N PHE A 15 -10.27 -30.12 38.42
CA PHE A 15 -9.06 -29.67 39.14
C PHE A 15 -7.92 -29.30 38.17
N THR A 16 -7.84 -29.93 37.00
CA THR A 16 -6.89 -29.51 35.94
C THR A 16 -7.35 -28.26 35.18
N ALA A 17 -8.65 -27.95 35.18
CA ALA A 17 -9.17 -26.71 34.57
C ALA A 17 -9.09 -25.49 35.50
N ILE A 18 -8.91 -25.68 36.80
CA ILE A 18 -8.78 -24.59 37.79
C ILE A 18 -7.31 -24.27 38.12
N VAL A 19 -6.36 -25.18 37.81
CA VAL A 19 -4.91 -24.88 37.86
C VAL A 19 -4.43 -24.17 36.58
N LEU A 20 -5.23 -24.11 35.51
CA LEU A 20 -4.95 -23.31 34.31
C LEU A 20 -5.58 -21.90 34.34
N LEU A 21 -6.13 -21.49 35.49
CA LEU A 21 -6.62 -20.14 35.76
C LEU A 21 -5.88 -19.47 36.93
N VAL A 22 -4.68 -19.98 37.25
CA VAL A 22 -3.73 -19.33 38.14
C VAL A 22 -2.74 -18.56 37.27
N ASN A 23 -2.88 -17.24 37.26
CA ASN A 23 -1.94 -16.24 36.75
C ASN A 23 -1.21 -16.62 35.45
N THR A 24 -1.78 -16.25 34.30
CA THR A 24 -0.92 -15.80 33.20
C THR A 24 -0.25 -14.50 33.67
N VAL A 25 0.82 -14.62 34.45
CA VAL A 25 1.87 -13.61 34.44
C VAL A 25 2.25 -13.50 32.98
N ASN A 26 1.93 -12.37 32.34
CA ASN A 26 2.26 -12.12 30.94
C ASN A 26 3.76 -12.39 30.75
N ALA A 27 4.14 -13.48 30.08
CA ALA A 27 5.51 -13.68 29.65
C ALA A 27 5.83 -12.59 28.61
N GLN A 28 6.55 -11.55 29.03
CA GLN A 28 6.89 -10.42 28.17
C GLN A 28 8.20 -10.71 27.43
N HIS A 29 8.16 -10.65 26.10
CA HIS A 29 9.32 -10.77 25.23
C HIS A 29 10.32 -9.63 25.49
N LEU A 30 11.64 -9.83 25.31
CA LEU A 30 12.62 -8.74 25.45
C LEU A 30 12.28 -7.56 24.53
N SER A 31 11.88 -7.85 23.29
CA SER A 31 11.45 -6.85 22.29
C SER A 31 10.13 -6.14 22.63
N SER A 32 9.36 -6.67 23.60
CA SER A 32 8.15 -6.03 24.13
C SER A 32 8.42 -5.16 25.35
N ASN A 33 9.68 -5.10 25.82
CA ASN A 33 10.10 -4.33 26.98
C ASN A 33 10.95 -3.13 26.58
N SER A 34 10.89 -2.11 27.42
CA SER A 34 11.75 -0.92 27.32
C SER A 34 12.64 -0.87 28.56
N TYR A 35 13.91 -0.54 28.36
CA TYR A 35 14.94 -0.36 29.37
C TYR A 35 15.43 1.08 29.33
N LEU A 36 15.56 1.69 30.51
CA LEU A 36 16.34 2.92 30.65
C LEU A 36 17.80 2.54 30.87
N ILE A 37 18.67 3.02 29.98
CA ILE A 37 20.10 2.77 30.04
C ILE A 37 20.78 4.04 30.54
N GLY A 38 21.30 4.00 31.76
CA GLY A 38 22.12 5.10 32.26
C GLY A 38 23.50 5.05 31.64
N ASP A 39 23.85 6.08 30.89
CA ASP A 39 25.17 6.27 30.32
C ASP A 39 26.04 7.02 31.32
N PHE A 40 26.91 6.26 32.00
CA PHE A 40 27.74 6.77 33.08
C PHE A 40 29.14 7.05 32.56
N GLU A 41 29.50 8.32 32.50
CA GLU A 41 30.90 8.75 32.30
C GLU A 41 31.77 8.41 33.52
N ASN A 42 31.16 8.28 34.71
CA ASN A 42 31.86 8.03 35.98
C ASN A 42 31.39 6.73 36.65
N ALA A 43 32.26 5.74 36.77
CA ALA A 43 31.94 4.46 37.40
C ALA A 43 31.45 4.58 38.85
N LYS A 44 31.93 5.56 39.62
CA LYS A 44 31.51 5.75 41.01
C LYS A 44 30.04 6.14 41.11
N GLU A 45 29.55 6.93 40.16
CA GLU A 45 28.15 7.32 40.11
C GLU A 45 27.26 6.10 39.80
N ALA A 46 27.69 5.24 38.88
CA ALA A 46 27.00 3.98 38.60
C ALA A 46 27.01 3.03 39.83
N ILE A 47 28.13 2.91 40.54
CA ILE A 47 28.22 2.10 41.77
C ILE A 47 27.28 2.64 42.86
N ASN A 48 27.27 3.95 43.08
CA ASN A 48 26.32 4.58 44.01
C ASN A 48 24.87 4.28 43.60
N TYR A 49 24.59 4.24 42.30
CA TYR A 49 23.27 3.85 41.81
C TYR A 49 22.91 2.41 42.19
N PHE A 50 23.84 1.46 42.06
CA PHE A 50 23.62 0.06 42.43
C PHE A 50 23.23 -0.13 43.89
N GLU A 51 23.80 0.68 44.79
CA GLU A 51 23.53 0.58 46.23
C GLU A 51 22.16 1.15 46.62
N GLU A 52 21.71 2.17 45.90
CA GLU A 52 20.51 2.95 46.23
C GLU A 52 19.27 2.53 45.44
N ASP A 53 19.42 1.86 44.30
CA ASP A 53 18.30 1.44 43.47
C ASP A 53 17.41 0.43 44.20
N LYS A 54 16.16 0.84 44.43
CA LYS A 54 15.07 0.04 45.00
C LYS A 54 13.89 -0.08 44.04
N SER A 55 14.10 0.26 42.77
CA SER A 55 13.02 0.34 41.80
C SER A 55 12.70 -1.04 41.20
N ASP A 56 11.44 -1.24 40.83
CA ASP A 56 10.98 -2.43 40.10
C ASP A 56 11.10 -2.28 38.58
N TYR A 57 11.82 -1.26 38.09
CA TYR A 57 11.90 -0.95 36.66
C TYR A 57 12.98 -1.76 35.93
N ASN A 58 12.79 -1.86 34.61
CA ASN A 58 13.79 -2.38 33.68
C ASN A 58 14.88 -1.34 33.45
N ILE A 59 16.05 -1.59 34.04
CA ILE A 59 17.21 -0.69 34.02
C ILE A 59 18.41 -1.42 33.48
N GLY A 60 19.24 -0.70 32.73
CA GLY A 60 20.56 -1.14 32.33
C GLY A 60 21.57 0.00 32.42
N PHE A 61 22.79 -0.32 32.02
CA PHE A 61 23.94 0.56 32.21
C PHE A 61 24.76 0.65 30.94
N SER A 62 25.42 1.78 30.73
CA SER A 62 26.41 2.00 29.69
C SER A 62 27.65 2.62 30.30
N ILE A 63 28.81 2.14 29.87
CA ILE A 63 30.10 2.55 30.43
C ILE A 63 31.19 2.56 29.37
N HIS A 64 32.08 3.55 29.46
CA HIS A 64 33.28 3.63 28.66
C HIS A 64 34.45 2.95 29.38
N ILE A 65 35.10 1.99 28.74
CA ILE A 65 36.21 1.24 29.33
C ILE A 65 37.48 1.61 28.59
N ASN A 66 38.49 2.01 29.35
CA ASN A 66 39.82 2.29 28.86
C ASN A 66 40.78 1.16 29.23
N TYR A 67 41.84 0.99 28.44
CA TYR A 67 42.89 0.01 28.67
C TYR A 67 44.23 0.71 28.92
N ALA A 68 44.80 0.52 30.11
CA ALA A 68 46.13 0.98 30.42
C ALA A 68 47.16 -0.03 29.90
N LEU A 69 47.88 0.31 28.82
CA LEU A 69 48.90 -0.54 28.20
C LEU A 69 50.03 -0.92 29.18
N ASP A 70 50.37 -0.04 30.10
CA ASP A 70 51.52 -0.21 30.99
C ASP A 70 51.23 -1.15 32.18
N SER A 71 49.98 -1.20 32.63
CA SER A 71 49.54 -2.04 33.76
C SER A 71 48.71 -3.25 33.34
N ASN A 72 48.35 -3.37 32.05
CA ASN A 72 47.36 -4.31 31.52
C ASN A 72 46.04 -4.28 32.31
N GLU A 73 45.64 -3.10 32.78
CA GLU A 73 44.47 -2.92 33.62
C GLU A 73 43.35 -2.22 32.86
N LEU A 74 42.13 -2.73 33.03
CA LEU A 74 40.91 -2.09 32.55
C LEU A 74 40.39 -1.13 33.60
N TYR A 75 40.13 0.11 33.19
CA TYR A 75 39.61 1.14 34.08
C TYR A 75 38.48 1.91 33.41
N VAL A 76 37.65 2.54 34.23
CA VAL A 76 36.63 3.48 33.79
C VAL A 76 37.05 4.86 34.26
N GLU A 77 36.99 5.84 33.35
CA GLU A 77 37.37 7.21 33.69
C GLU A 77 36.44 7.78 34.78
N SER A 78 36.98 8.63 35.65
CA SER A 78 36.23 9.28 36.70
C SER A 78 36.91 10.62 37.02
N SER A 79 36.10 11.67 37.16
CA SER A 79 36.55 13.06 37.32
C SER A 79 37.45 13.26 38.55
N ASP A 80 37.26 12.45 39.60
CA ASP A 80 37.85 12.70 40.93
C ASP A 80 38.50 11.46 41.57
N SER A 81 38.54 10.28 40.91
CA SER A 81 39.11 9.05 41.47
C SER A 81 39.46 7.99 40.40
N TYR A 82 40.27 6.99 40.76
CA TYR A 82 40.55 5.82 39.90
C TYR A 82 39.65 4.66 40.30
N VAL A 83 38.75 4.23 39.42
CA VAL A 83 37.91 3.03 39.61
C VAL A 83 38.26 2.02 38.53
N THR A 84 38.77 0.87 38.97
CA THR A 84 39.08 -0.25 38.07
C THR A 84 37.78 -0.87 37.55
N PHE A 85 37.81 -1.41 36.34
CA PHE A 85 36.66 -2.14 35.80
C PHE A 85 36.33 -3.37 36.67
N GLN A 86 37.34 -3.97 37.32
CA GLN A 86 37.15 -5.04 38.30
C GLN A 86 36.23 -4.63 39.46
N GLN A 87 36.48 -3.47 40.09
CA GLN A 87 35.64 -2.96 41.17
C GLN A 87 34.19 -2.69 40.70
N TYR A 88 34.05 -2.16 39.47
CA TYR A 88 32.74 -1.92 38.88
C TYR A 88 31.95 -3.22 38.71
N VAL A 89 32.55 -4.27 38.12
CA VAL A 89 31.84 -5.53 37.91
C VAL A 89 31.57 -6.27 39.22
N GLU A 90 32.43 -6.16 40.23
CA GLU A 90 32.16 -6.70 41.57
C GLU A 90 30.93 -6.04 42.22
N ALA A 91 30.80 -4.72 42.10
CA ALA A 91 29.62 -4.01 42.56
C ALA A 91 28.36 -4.40 41.76
N LEU A 92 28.48 -4.58 40.44
CA LEU A 92 27.39 -5.06 39.58
C LEU A 92 26.94 -6.49 39.96
N LYS A 93 27.87 -7.37 40.33
CA LYS A 93 27.54 -8.72 40.82
C LYS A 93 26.71 -8.65 42.10
N VAL A 94 27.11 -7.82 43.06
CA VAL A 94 26.35 -7.59 44.30
C VAL A 94 24.95 -7.04 44.00
N TYR A 95 24.84 -6.13 43.03
CA TYR A 95 23.54 -5.60 42.58
C TYR A 95 22.65 -6.70 42.00
N LEU A 96 23.19 -7.52 41.10
CA LEU A 96 22.46 -8.63 40.50
C LEU A 96 22.03 -9.65 41.56
N ASP A 97 22.87 -9.96 42.54
CA ASP A 97 22.55 -10.89 43.64
C ASP A 97 21.41 -10.39 44.53
N LYS A 98 21.37 -9.08 44.82
CA LYS A 98 20.27 -8.45 45.55
C LYS A 98 18.98 -8.39 44.73
N ASN A 99 19.07 -8.43 43.39
CA ASN A 99 17.95 -8.27 42.47
C ASN A 99 17.77 -9.51 41.56
N PRO A 100 17.36 -10.67 42.10
CA PRO A 100 17.28 -11.93 41.33
C PRO A 100 16.22 -11.91 40.22
N SER A 101 15.24 -11.00 40.29
CA SER A 101 14.19 -10.84 39.28
C SER A 101 14.63 -10.02 38.06
N LYS A 102 15.73 -9.25 38.16
CA LYS A 102 16.16 -8.32 37.11
C LYS A 102 17.04 -9.02 36.06
N VAL A 103 16.72 -8.78 34.79
CA VAL A 103 17.59 -9.02 33.63
C VAL A 103 18.18 -7.66 33.24
N VAL A 104 19.51 -7.52 33.27
CA VAL A 104 20.21 -6.24 33.15
C VAL A 104 21.02 -6.19 31.85
N PRO A 105 20.69 -5.30 30.91
CA PRO A 105 21.56 -5.00 29.79
C PRO A 105 22.71 -4.08 30.21
N LEU A 106 23.94 -4.42 29.82
CA LEU A 106 25.15 -3.62 30.00
C LEU A 106 25.76 -3.33 28.64
N PHE A 107 25.82 -2.06 28.28
CA PHE A 107 26.51 -1.59 27.08
C PHE A 107 27.94 -1.20 27.43
N ILE A 108 28.89 -1.66 26.63
CA ILE A 108 30.31 -1.34 26.80
C ILE A 108 30.85 -0.67 25.56
N ASN A 109 31.56 0.43 25.76
CA ASN A 109 32.41 1.04 24.75
C ASN A 109 33.87 0.71 25.09
N TYR A 110 34.43 -0.27 24.38
CA TYR A 110 35.77 -0.78 24.60
C TYR A 110 36.38 -1.23 23.27
N GLU A 111 37.54 -0.68 22.91
CA GLU A 111 38.26 -0.99 21.66
C GLU A 111 39.45 -1.94 21.84
N GLY A 112 39.69 -2.40 23.08
CA GLY A 112 40.82 -3.28 23.37
C GLY A 112 40.51 -4.79 23.25
N PRO A 113 41.44 -5.66 23.65
CA PRO A 113 41.28 -7.12 23.55
C PRO A 113 40.19 -7.69 24.47
N GLU A 114 39.22 -8.43 23.90
CA GLU A 114 38.06 -8.98 24.64
C GLU A 114 38.44 -9.96 25.76
N ASN A 115 39.55 -10.68 25.62
CA ASN A 115 40.04 -11.61 26.63
C ASN A 115 40.24 -10.95 28.01
N TRP A 116 40.60 -9.66 28.06
CA TRP A 116 40.69 -8.92 29.32
C TRP A 116 39.34 -8.68 29.97
N LEU A 117 38.30 -8.35 29.18
CA LEU A 117 36.93 -8.24 29.69
C LEU A 117 36.48 -9.56 30.32
N LYS A 118 36.72 -10.68 29.63
CA LYS A 118 36.40 -12.02 30.13
C LYS A 118 37.13 -12.35 31.42
N GLN A 119 38.42 -12.06 31.50
CA GLN A 119 39.19 -12.29 32.72
C GLN A 119 38.60 -11.53 33.92
N VAL A 120 38.21 -10.26 33.72
CA VAL A 120 37.58 -9.44 34.75
C VAL A 120 36.21 -10.02 35.16
N LEU A 121 35.39 -10.43 34.19
CA LEU A 121 34.08 -11.05 34.45
C LEU A 121 34.22 -12.39 35.21
N ASN A 122 35.13 -13.27 34.77
CA ASN A 122 35.40 -14.55 35.42
C ASN A 122 35.91 -14.35 36.85
N LYS A 123 36.81 -13.39 37.06
CA LYS A 123 37.35 -13.08 38.39
C LYS A 123 36.26 -12.59 39.36
N ALA A 124 35.24 -11.90 38.84
CA ALA A 124 34.07 -11.47 39.60
C ALA A 124 32.95 -12.55 39.70
N ASN A 125 33.13 -13.73 39.11
CA ASN A 125 32.11 -14.78 38.95
C ASN A 125 30.82 -14.26 38.30
N LEU A 126 30.97 -13.46 37.24
CA LEU A 126 29.87 -12.87 36.46
C LEU A 126 29.66 -13.55 35.11
N ASP A 127 30.59 -14.38 34.67
CA ASP A 127 30.53 -15.15 33.43
C ASP A 127 29.32 -16.08 33.39
N ASP A 128 29.00 -16.74 34.50
CA ASP A 128 27.80 -17.57 34.64
C ASP A 128 26.48 -16.77 34.52
N TYR A 129 26.53 -15.45 34.71
CA TYR A 129 25.38 -14.57 34.58
C TYR A 129 25.24 -14.06 33.14
N CYS A 130 26.24 -14.21 32.28
CA CYS A 130 26.23 -13.63 30.95
C CYS A 130 25.35 -14.42 29.98
N PHE A 131 24.37 -13.73 29.39
CA PHE A 131 23.52 -14.27 28.33
C PHE A 131 24.02 -13.83 26.95
N PHE A 132 24.29 -14.82 26.11
CA PHE A 132 24.69 -14.63 24.73
C PHE A 132 23.64 -15.22 23.78
N LEU A 133 23.32 -14.47 22.73
CA LEU A 133 22.46 -14.92 21.64
C LEU A 133 23.25 -14.89 20.33
N PRO A 134 23.32 -16.00 19.58
CA PRO A 134 23.92 -15.98 18.25
C PRO A 134 23.19 -15.01 17.31
N ALA A 135 23.94 -14.34 16.42
CA ALA A 135 23.37 -13.42 15.44
C ALA A 135 22.30 -14.12 14.57
N GLY A 136 21.13 -13.49 14.43
CA GLY A 136 19.99 -14.02 13.68
C GLY A 136 19.08 -14.97 14.45
N GLU A 137 19.44 -15.39 15.67
CA GLU A 137 18.54 -16.14 16.54
C GLU A 137 17.49 -15.22 17.16
N LYS A 138 16.37 -15.81 17.57
CA LYS A 138 15.25 -15.09 18.18
C LYS A 138 15.53 -14.83 19.66
N TRP A 139 15.28 -13.61 20.13
CA TRP A 139 15.36 -13.31 21.56
C TRP A 139 14.34 -14.12 22.37
N PRO A 140 14.73 -14.77 23.47
CA PRO A 140 13.80 -15.45 24.37
C PRO A 140 12.97 -14.47 25.22
N ASN A 141 11.97 -15.00 25.92
CA ASN A 141 11.20 -14.22 26.89
C ASN A 141 12.07 -13.86 28.11
N LEU A 142 11.76 -12.75 28.80
CA LEU A 142 12.53 -12.36 29.98
C LEU A 142 12.49 -13.41 31.10
N GLU A 143 11.38 -14.12 31.22
CA GLU A 143 11.25 -15.24 32.16
C GLU A 143 12.18 -16.40 31.80
N GLU A 144 12.28 -16.75 30.52
CA GLU A 144 13.20 -17.79 30.04
C GLU A 144 14.66 -17.42 30.33
N ILE A 145 15.06 -16.16 30.09
CA ILE A 145 16.41 -15.65 30.43
C ILE A 145 16.66 -15.74 31.93
N ARG A 146 15.68 -15.35 32.75
CA ARG A 146 15.79 -15.42 34.20
C ARG A 146 15.92 -16.85 34.70
N ASP A 147 15.17 -17.78 34.12
CA ASP A 147 15.18 -19.20 34.49
C ASP A 147 16.50 -19.88 34.15
N THR A 148 17.27 -19.38 33.17
CA THR A 148 18.63 -19.88 32.93
C THR A 148 19.66 -19.39 33.95
N GLY A 149 19.31 -18.41 34.80
CA GLY A 149 20.26 -17.74 35.70
C GLY A 149 21.24 -16.79 34.99
N LYS A 150 21.12 -16.62 33.66
CA LYS A 150 22.00 -15.78 32.84
C LYS A 150 21.37 -14.40 32.67
N ARG A 151 21.45 -13.59 33.72
CA ARG A 151 20.66 -12.37 33.89
C ARG A 151 21.35 -11.09 33.41
N LEU A 152 22.58 -11.18 32.91
CA LEU A 152 23.38 -10.05 32.43
C LEU A 152 23.55 -10.16 30.92
N ILE A 153 23.03 -9.19 30.15
CA ILE A 153 23.18 -9.16 28.69
C ILE A 153 24.20 -8.08 28.35
N ILE A 154 25.41 -8.48 27.97
CA ILE A 154 26.46 -7.53 27.61
C ILE A 154 26.40 -7.25 26.11
N PHE A 155 26.32 -5.97 25.74
CA PHE A 155 26.38 -5.47 24.36
C PHE A 155 27.65 -4.64 24.15
N SER A 156 28.52 -5.07 23.25
CA SER A 156 29.68 -4.27 22.81
C SER A 156 29.33 -3.46 21.56
N PHE A 157 29.72 -2.18 21.54
CA PHE A 157 29.63 -1.36 20.32
C PHE A 157 30.73 -1.66 19.29
N HIS A 158 31.77 -2.39 19.70
CA HIS A 158 32.89 -2.79 18.84
C HIS A 158 32.87 -4.29 18.60
N GLN A 159 33.08 -4.70 17.34
CA GLN A 159 33.10 -6.11 16.96
C GLN A 159 34.39 -6.76 17.44
N THR A 160 34.25 -7.95 18.01
CA THR A 160 35.37 -8.75 18.51
C THR A 160 35.49 -10.08 17.74
N ASN A 161 36.70 -10.61 17.64
CA ASN A 161 37.02 -11.83 16.88
C ASN A 161 37.22 -13.03 17.82
N ASP A 162 36.20 -13.42 18.57
CA ASP A 162 36.31 -14.49 19.58
C ASP A 162 35.35 -15.66 19.33
N GLU A 163 35.78 -16.86 19.71
CA GLU A 163 35.08 -18.13 19.58
C GLU A 163 34.18 -18.41 20.80
N ASP A 164 34.56 -17.95 22.01
CA ASP A 164 33.81 -18.16 23.25
C ASP A 164 32.86 -16.99 23.52
N LYS A 165 31.64 -17.06 23.00
CA LYS A 165 30.75 -15.91 22.93
C LYS A 165 29.94 -15.74 24.23
N ILE A 166 30.38 -14.81 25.08
CA ILE A 166 29.60 -14.31 26.25
C ILE A 166 29.17 -12.85 26.11
N ILE A 167 29.73 -12.11 25.14
CA ILE A 167 29.41 -10.72 24.81
C ILE A 167 28.69 -10.69 23.46
N ASN A 168 27.60 -9.94 23.37
CA ASN A 168 26.84 -9.74 22.15
C ASN A 168 27.38 -8.53 21.41
N TYR A 169 27.66 -8.64 20.11
CA TYR A 169 27.94 -7.46 19.30
C TYR A 169 26.64 -6.69 19.06
N ALA A 170 26.55 -5.44 19.50
CA ALA A 170 25.30 -4.67 19.52
C ALA A 170 24.61 -4.66 18.15
N TRP A 171 25.36 -4.47 17.07
CA TRP A 171 24.82 -4.28 15.73
C TRP A 171 24.38 -5.58 15.02
N ASP A 172 24.58 -6.73 15.64
CA ASP A 172 23.96 -8.00 15.21
C ASP A 172 22.52 -8.17 15.76
N HIS A 173 22.13 -7.38 16.76
CA HIS A 173 20.86 -7.55 17.48
C HIS A 173 20.00 -6.28 17.58
N ILE A 174 20.64 -5.11 17.47
CA ILE A 174 20.04 -3.81 17.75
C ILE A 174 20.11 -2.94 16.50
N ALA A 175 18.99 -2.30 16.15
CA ALA A 175 18.92 -1.22 15.17
C ALA A 175 18.96 0.12 15.93
N GLU A 176 19.85 1.02 15.54
CA GLU A 176 19.93 2.35 16.15
C GLU A 176 19.13 3.37 15.34
N PHE A 177 18.18 4.03 16.00
CA PHE A 177 17.39 5.08 15.37
C PHE A 177 18.29 6.28 15.02
N PRO A 178 18.15 6.89 13.83
CA PRO A 178 19.01 7.99 13.42
C PRO A 178 18.89 9.21 14.33
N PHE A 179 19.99 9.97 14.42
CA PHE A 179 19.97 11.26 15.11
C PHE A 179 19.01 12.21 14.38
N THR A 180 18.03 12.74 15.10
CA THR A 180 16.98 13.58 14.52
C THR A 180 16.62 14.73 15.46
N ASN A 181 15.94 15.76 14.93
CA ASN A 181 15.43 16.83 15.76
C ASN A 181 14.41 16.27 16.76
N PHE A 182 14.60 16.60 18.04
CA PHE A 182 13.77 16.13 19.14
C PHE A 182 12.27 16.42 18.93
N ASP A 183 11.94 17.62 18.45
CA ASP A 183 10.55 18.08 18.27
C ASP A 183 9.89 17.52 17.00
N SER A 184 10.67 16.98 16.06
CA SER A 184 10.17 16.49 14.78
C SER A 184 11.12 15.43 14.21
N PRO A 185 11.13 14.20 14.79
CA PRO A 185 11.99 13.14 14.31
C PRO A 185 11.61 12.73 12.89
N ILE A 186 12.62 12.45 12.06
CA ILE A 186 12.45 12.03 10.66
C ILE A 186 13.07 10.64 10.52
N PHE A 187 12.31 9.69 10.00
CA PHE A 187 12.82 8.36 9.67
C PHE A 187 12.71 8.12 8.17
N GLU A 188 13.85 7.93 7.51
CA GLU A 188 13.88 7.69 6.07
C GLU A 188 14.04 6.21 5.70
N GLY A 189 13.74 5.29 6.62
CA GLY A 189 13.87 3.85 6.39
C GLY A 189 15.29 3.31 6.54
N TYR A 190 16.22 4.09 7.10
CA TYR A 190 17.57 3.64 7.43
C TYR A 190 17.86 3.85 8.92
N TYR A 191 18.67 2.95 9.47
CA TYR A 191 19.17 2.99 10.84
C TYR A 191 20.64 3.46 10.81
N SER A 192 21.08 4.23 11.81
CA SER A 192 22.48 4.71 11.87
C SER A 192 23.46 3.56 12.00
N ASN A 193 23.09 2.57 12.80
CA ASN A 193 23.83 1.34 13.03
C ASN A 193 22.88 0.14 13.08
N GLY A 194 23.42 -1.06 12.83
CA GLY A 194 22.63 -2.27 12.71
C GLY A 194 21.85 -2.36 11.40
N LYS A 195 20.87 -3.28 11.35
CA LYS A 195 20.09 -3.58 10.14
C LYS A 195 18.59 -3.59 10.44
N PRO A 196 17.71 -3.40 9.43
CA PRO A 196 16.27 -3.52 9.62
C PRO A 196 15.82 -4.88 10.18
N GLU A 197 16.59 -5.95 9.93
CA GLU A 197 16.34 -7.30 10.45
C GLU A 197 16.49 -7.40 11.99
N ASN A 198 17.25 -6.49 12.60
CA ASN A 198 17.56 -6.53 14.04
C ASN A 198 16.28 -6.26 14.85
N GLU A 199 15.96 -7.14 15.79
CA GLU A 199 14.68 -7.12 16.52
C GLU A 199 14.56 -5.91 17.46
N LEU A 200 15.67 -5.52 18.11
CA LEU A 200 15.69 -4.53 19.18
C LEU A 200 15.98 -3.12 18.64
N LEU A 201 15.39 -2.10 19.26
CA LEU A 201 15.63 -0.69 18.92
C LEU A 201 16.39 0.04 20.04
N LEU A 202 17.45 0.76 19.67
CA LEU A 202 18.17 1.70 20.54
C LEU A 202 17.87 3.14 20.14
N LEU A 203 17.48 3.94 21.14
CA LEU A 203 17.38 5.39 21.06
C LEU A 203 18.50 6.03 21.89
N ARG A 204 19.25 6.95 21.29
CA ARG A 204 20.25 7.78 21.96
C ARG A 204 19.91 9.26 21.79
N HIS A 205 20.60 10.11 22.55
CA HIS A 205 20.59 11.57 22.39
C HIS A 205 19.21 12.20 22.61
N PHE A 206 18.66 12.04 23.83
CA PHE A 206 17.47 12.76 24.30
C PHE A 206 17.76 14.23 24.67
N GLU A 207 18.67 14.88 23.96
CA GLU A 207 19.08 16.26 24.21
C GLU A 207 18.54 17.18 23.11
N LYS A 208 17.98 18.33 23.50
CA LYS A 208 17.44 19.32 22.55
C LYS A 208 18.60 19.93 21.75
N SER A 209 18.62 19.71 20.44
CA SER A 209 19.52 20.43 19.54
C SER A 209 19.30 21.95 19.70
N ASN A 210 20.38 22.72 19.84
CA ASN A 210 20.43 24.19 19.89
C ASN A 210 20.19 24.88 21.25
N ILE A 211 20.38 24.20 22.38
CA ILE A 211 20.48 24.85 23.71
C ILE A 211 21.82 24.47 24.35
N GLU A 212 22.60 25.47 24.80
CA GLU A 212 23.82 25.21 25.59
C GLU A 212 23.45 24.40 26.86
N LYS A 213 24.18 23.33 27.18
CA LYS A 213 23.93 22.49 28.39
C LYS A 213 23.80 23.32 29.68
N SER A 214 24.43 24.49 29.76
CA SER A 214 24.36 25.45 30.87
C SER A 214 23.05 26.24 30.98
N LYS A 215 22.18 26.19 29.96
CA LYS A 215 20.90 26.91 29.87
C LYS A 215 19.68 25.99 29.94
N ILE A 216 19.89 24.68 30.11
CA ILE A 216 18.81 23.71 30.34
C ILE A 216 18.40 23.85 31.81
N ASP A 217 17.18 24.34 32.04
CA ASP A 217 16.61 24.50 33.38
C ASP A 217 16.55 23.14 34.12
N GLU A 218 16.86 23.10 35.42
CA GLU A 218 16.71 21.88 36.23
C GLU A 218 15.25 21.37 36.24
N SER A 219 14.28 22.25 35.98
CA SER A 219 12.87 21.89 35.80
C SER A 219 12.62 21.01 34.56
N TRP A 220 13.40 21.17 33.49
CA TRP A 220 13.37 20.33 32.29
C TRP A 220 13.85 18.90 32.56
N LEU A 221 14.71 18.76 33.55
CA LEU A 221 15.29 17.49 34.00
C LEU A 221 14.35 16.73 34.94
N ASN A 222 13.21 17.29 35.36
CA ASN A 222 12.21 16.62 36.19
C ASN A 222 11.12 16.01 35.29
N LEU A 223 11.41 14.85 34.67
CA LEU A 223 10.58 14.31 33.57
C LEU A 223 9.27 13.63 33.99
N SER A 224 8.83 13.74 35.23
CA SER A 224 7.42 13.52 35.59
C SER A 224 6.48 14.50 34.89
N GLU A 225 6.98 15.62 34.34
CA GLU A 225 6.20 16.66 33.64
C GLU A 225 6.63 16.90 32.18
N ASN A 226 7.65 16.20 31.68
CA ASN A 226 8.24 16.45 30.35
C ASN A 226 7.57 15.58 29.27
N ASN A 227 6.42 16.04 28.77
CA ASN A 227 5.70 15.42 27.65
C ASN A 227 6.57 15.25 26.38
N PHE A 228 7.60 16.06 26.18
CA PHE A 228 8.36 16.05 24.93
C PHE A 228 9.20 14.77 24.75
N SER A 229 9.85 14.25 25.79
CA SER A 229 10.63 12.99 25.69
C SER A 229 9.75 11.77 25.44
N ILE A 230 8.57 11.76 26.07
CA ILE A 230 7.54 10.75 25.86
C ILE A 230 7.04 10.79 24.41
N LEU A 231 6.67 11.99 23.94
CA LEU A 231 6.21 12.19 22.56
C LEU A 231 7.30 11.84 21.54
N HIS A 232 8.56 12.18 21.81
CA HIS A 232 9.69 11.82 20.95
C HIS A 232 9.83 10.30 20.83
N ALA A 233 9.89 9.57 21.95
CA ALA A 233 10.00 8.11 21.94
C ALA A 233 8.80 7.44 21.25
N ILE A 234 7.57 7.91 21.50
CA ILE A 234 6.35 7.43 20.82
C ILE A 234 6.42 7.72 19.32
N LYS A 235 6.94 8.89 18.91
CA LYS A 235 7.04 9.25 17.50
C LYS A 235 8.08 8.39 16.78
N CYS A 236 9.25 8.15 17.37
CA CYS A 236 10.25 7.23 16.84
C CYS A 236 9.68 5.81 16.69
N TRP A 237 8.94 5.33 17.69
CA TRP A 237 8.21 4.05 17.63
C TRP A 237 7.19 4.02 16.48
N GLN A 238 6.38 5.08 16.33
CA GLN A 238 5.38 5.21 15.27
C GLN A 238 6.02 5.17 13.86
N LEU A 239 7.19 5.78 13.71
CA LEU A 239 7.91 5.93 12.44
C LEU A 239 8.61 4.65 11.99
N CYS A 240 9.24 3.90 12.90
CA CYS A 240 10.00 2.70 12.51
C CYS A 240 9.19 1.40 12.67
N GLY A 241 8.13 1.38 13.47
CA GLY A 241 7.36 0.16 13.76
C GLY A 241 8.10 -0.82 14.68
N LYS A 242 9.13 -0.36 15.38
CA LYS A 242 9.85 -1.09 16.43
C LYS A 242 9.67 -0.35 17.75
N ARG A 243 9.39 -1.10 18.81
CA ARG A 243 9.27 -0.55 20.15
C ARG A 243 10.65 -0.11 20.64
N PRO A 244 10.81 1.09 21.25
CA PRO A 244 12.05 1.48 21.90
C PRO A 244 12.41 0.50 23.01
N ASN A 245 13.45 -0.32 22.78
CA ASN A 245 13.89 -1.33 23.75
C ASN A 245 14.95 -0.76 24.68
N PHE A 246 15.87 0.03 24.15
CA PHE A 246 16.93 0.65 24.92
C PHE A 246 16.86 2.17 24.72
N ILE A 247 16.72 2.89 25.82
CA ILE A 247 16.64 4.36 25.84
C ILE A 247 17.82 4.85 26.66
N MET A 248 18.84 5.35 25.97
CA MET A 248 20.09 5.78 26.59
C MET A 248 20.01 7.24 27.01
N VAL A 249 20.30 7.50 28.29
CA VAL A 249 20.21 8.80 28.95
C VAL A 249 21.42 9.04 29.84
N GLU A 250 21.83 10.29 30.06
CA GLU A 250 22.95 10.57 30.98
C GLU A 250 22.69 9.97 32.38
N GLY A 251 23.70 9.33 32.97
CA GLY A 251 23.61 8.59 34.23
C GLY A 251 22.95 9.38 35.37
N LYS A 252 23.36 10.63 35.57
CA LYS A 252 22.78 11.55 36.58
C LYS A 252 21.29 11.85 36.41
N HIS A 253 20.73 11.59 35.23
CA HIS A 253 19.34 11.83 34.89
C HIS A 253 18.49 10.56 34.87
N ILE A 254 19.09 9.37 35.00
CA ILE A 254 18.36 8.10 34.96
C ILE A 254 17.25 8.03 36.03
N ARG A 255 17.48 8.68 37.19
CA ARG A 255 16.50 8.78 38.30
C ARG A 255 15.35 9.73 38.04
N LYS A 256 15.43 10.56 37.01
CA LYS A 256 14.41 11.58 36.71
C LYS A 256 13.55 11.21 35.50
N ILE A 257 13.88 10.14 34.77
CA ILE A 257 13.23 9.70 33.51
C ILE A 257 12.36 8.43 33.69
N TYR A 258 12.26 7.88 34.90
CA TYR A 258 11.57 6.60 35.15
C TYR A 258 10.09 6.57 34.72
N TYR A 259 9.38 7.70 34.73
CA TYR A 259 7.98 7.77 34.25
C TYR A 259 7.85 7.37 32.77
N LEU A 260 8.86 7.64 31.94
CA LEU A 260 8.89 7.23 30.54
C LEU A 260 8.79 5.71 30.39
N ASN A 261 9.45 4.95 31.26
CA ASN A 261 9.40 3.49 31.23
C ASN A 261 7.97 2.98 31.47
N TYR A 262 7.28 3.56 32.46
CA TYR A 262 5.88 3.26 32.76
C TYR A 262 4.98 3.59 31.58
N VAL A 263 5.11 4.82 31.05
CA VAL A 263 4.29 5.27 29.91
C VAL A 263 4.48 4.36 28.72
N LEU A 264 5.71 4.04 28.33
CA LEU A 264 5.94 3.15 27.19
C LEU A 264 5.42 1.74 27.45
N ARG A 265 5.61 1.20 28.67
CA ARG A 265 5.12 -0.14 29.06
C ARG A 265 3.62 -0.25 28.86
N ASP A 266 2.89 0.74 29.33
CA ASP A 266 1.43 0.70 29.39
C ASP A 266 0.77 1.45 28.20
N PHE A 267 1.58 2.01 27.28
CA PHE A 267 1.08 2.72 26.10
C PHE A 267 0.29 1.77 25.19
N PRO A 268 -0.94 2.15 24.77
CA PRO A 268 -1.72 1.37 23.82
C PRO A 268 -0.92 1.10 22.55
N SER A 269 -0.71 -0.17 22.23
CA SER A 269 0.07 -0.57 21.07
C SER A 269 -0.44 -1.88 20.50
N ILE A 270 -0.10 -2.09 19.23
CA ILE A 270 -0.39 -3.32 18.51
C ILE A 270 0.92 -3.90 18.02
N SER A 271 1.11 -5.17 18.32
CA SER A 271 2.29 -5.92 17.94
C SER A 271 1.92 -7.20 17.22
N GLY A 272 2.91 -7.87 16.67
CA GLY A 272 2.76 -9.26 16.24
C GLY A 272 3.80 -9.66 15.22
N VAL A 273 3.49 -10.73 14.48
CA VAL A 273 4.45 -11.39 13.62
C VAL A 273 3.94 -11.49 12.19
N VAL A 274 4.77 -11.04 11.26
CA VAL A 274 4.66 -11.28 9.82
C VAL A 274 5.57 -12.46 9.48
N SER A 275 4.98 -13.57 9.06
CA SER A 275 5.70 -14.84 8.92
C SER A 275 5.42 -15.56 7.60
N TYR A 276 6.41 -16.30 7.12
CA TYR A 276 6.30 -17.27 6.05
C TYR A 276 6.67 -18.65 6.58
N ARG A 277 5.80 -19.65 6.39
CA ARG A 277 5.98 -21.01 6.93
C ARG A 277 6.32 -21.02 8.44
N ASN A 278 5.64 -20.18 9.21
CA ASN A 278 5.84 -19.97 10.65
C ASN A 278 7.21 -19.40 11.06
N LYS A 279 8.05 -18.96 10.11
CA LYS A 279 9.26 -18.20 10.39
C LYS A 279 9.02 -16.71 10.15
N PRO A 280 9.43 -15.82 11.06
CA PRO A 280 9.39 -14.37 10.82
C PRO A 280 10.11 -14.04 9.52
N LEU A 281 9.58 -13.08 8.75
CA LEU A 281 10.30 -12.54 7.60
C LEU A 281 11.51 -11.74 8.07
N GLU A 282 12.57 -11.71 7.26
CA GLU A 282 13.75 -10.90 7.58
C GLU A 282 13.45 -9.40 7.46
N GLN A 283 12.61 -9.02 6.50
CA GLN A 283 12.30 -7.63 6.20
C GLN A 283 10.83 -7.44 5.81
N VAL A 284 10.16 -6.48 6.42
CA VAL A 284 8.77 -6.12 6.16
C VAL A 284 8.63 -4.60 6.06
N PHE A 285 8.00 -4.14 4.99
CA PHE A 285 7.69 -2.74 4.74
C PHE A 285 6.23 -2.45 5.08
N TRP A 286 5.89 -1.21 5.45
CA TRP A 286 4.53 -0.83 5.85
C TRP A 286 4.00 0.35 5.01
N GLU A 287 2.96 0.14 4.19
CA GLU A 287 2.55 1.12 3.16
C GLU A 287 1.99 2.45 3.69
N ASN A 288 1.31 2.45 4.84
CA ASN A 288 0.68 3.66 5.39
C ASN A 288 1.52 4.35 6.48
N LYS A 289 2.77 3.92 6.66
CA LYS A 289 3.70 4.48 7.64
C LYS A 289 4.96 4.82 6.86
N VAL A 290 5.19 6.12 6.64
CA VAL A 290 6.23 6.64 5.73
C VAL A 290 7.56 5.93 6.02
N LYS A 291 7.97 5.06 5.09
CA LYS A 291 9.27 4.35 5.09
C LYS A 291 9.55 3.45 6.31
N ALA A 292 8.53 2.98 7.05
CA ALA A 292 8.73 2.05 8.17
C ALA A 292 9.19 0.67 7.68
N ILE A 293 10.27 0.15 8.26
CA ILE A 293 10.85 -1.17 7.94
C ILE A 293 11.15 -1.92 9.24
N THR A 294 10.55 -3.09 9.37
CA THR A 294 10.74 -4.01 10.50
C THR A 294 11.31 -5.33 10.02
N ASN A 295 11.67 -6.21 10.96
CA ASN A 295 11.74 -7.63 10.65
C ASN A 295 10.31 -8.20 10.72
N GLY A 296 10.19 -9.52 10.80
CA GLY A 296 8.89 -10.16 10.95
C GLY A 296 8.18 -9.76 12.24
N TYR A 297 8.90 -9.32 13.28
CA TYR A 297 8.32 -8.74 14.48
C TYR A 297 8.10 -7.25 14.30
N TYR A 298 6.92 -6.78 14.67
CA TYR A 298 6.59 -5.37 14.59
C TYR A 298 5.79 -4.93 15.81
N SER A 299 5.81 -3.63 16.06
CA SER A 299 5.04 -2.99 17.10
C SER A 299 4.76 -1.54 16.72
N PHE A 300 3.49 -1.12 16.73
CA PHE A 300 3.10 0.27 16.50
C PHE A 300 2.29 0.81 17.70
N PRO A 301 2.57 2.03 18.18
CA PRO A 301 1.73 2.70 19.16
C PRO A 301 0.41 3.13 18.51
N VAL A 302 -0.66 3.19 19.29
CA VAL A 302 -1.97 3.67 18.86
C VAL A 302 -2.29 4.98 19.58
N VAL A 303 -2.44 6.05 18.80
CA VAL A 303 -2.73 7.41 19.28
C VAL A 303 -4.18 7.76 18.91
N GLU A 304 -4.92 8.42 19.80
CA GLU A 304 -6.39 8.54 19.76
C GLU A 304 -6.95 9.15 18.46
N ASP A 305 -6.18 9.96 17.73
CA ASP A 305 -6.59 10.61 16.48
C ASP A 305 -6.18 9.88 15.19
N GLU A 306 -5.44 8.77 15.29
CA GLU A 306 -4.96 7.99 14.14
C GLU A 306 -5.11 6.50 14.38
N ALA A 307 -6.27 5.90 14.10
CA ALA A 307 -6.39 4.45 14.05
C ALA A 307 -5.46 3.89 12.94
N PRO A 308 -4.33 3.21 13.27
CA PRO A 308 -3.35 2.88 12.27
C PRO A 308 -3.90 1.80 11.33
N VAL A 309 -3.65 1.97 10.03
CA VAL A 309 -3.95 0.95 9.02
C VAL A 309 -2.69 0.17 8.73
N LEU A 310 -2.62 -1.05 9.27
CA LEU A 310 -1.47 -1.94 9.11
C LEU A 310 -1.53 -2.61 7.73
N ARG A 311 -0.52 -2.37 6.89
CA ARG A 311 -0.38 -2.91 5.52
C ARG A 311 1.04 -3.41 5.29
N PRO A 312 1.35 -4.67 5.63
CA PRO A 312 2.66 -5.22 5.34
C PRO A 312 2.84 -5.44 3.85
N TYR A 313 4.04 -5.21 3.37
CA TYR A 313 4.49 -5.48 2.01
C TYR A 313 5.92 -5.98 2.01
N GLN A 314 6.24 -6.87 1.07
CA GLN A 314 7.59 -7.28 0.74
C GLN A 314 7.56 -7.80 -0.70
N HIS A 315 8.59 -7.47 -1.48
CA HIS A 315 8.75 -8.00 -2.83
C HIS A 315 8.63 -9.52 -2.86
N GLY A 316 7.88 -10.04 -3.83
CA GLY A 316 7.68 -11.48 -4.01
C GLY A 316 6.73 -12.14 -3.03
N TYR A 317 6.06 -11.39 -2.14
CA TYR A 317 5.07 -11.93 -1.22
C TYR A 317 3.74 -11.17 -1.29
N SER A 318 2.65 -11.91 -1.12
CA SER A 318 1.34 -11.38 -0.74
C SER A 318 1.04 -11.73 0.71
N PHE A 319 0.23 -10.90 1.39
CA PHE A 319 -0.03 -11.05 2.83
C PHE A 319 -1.49 -11.39 3.10
N ARG A 320 -1.71 -12.18 4.17
CA ARG A 320 -3.04 -12.50 4.72
C ARG A 320 -3.05 -12.24 6.23
N PRO A 321 -3.94 -11.36 6.71
CA PRO A 321 -4.75 -10.42 5.91
C PRO A 321 -3.86 -9.46 5.09
N SER A 322 -4.37 -8.86 4.02
CA SER A 322 -3.57 -7.91 3.23
C SER A 322 -3.42 -6.55 3.93
N ASN A 323 -4.41 -6.20 4.75
CA ASN A 323 -4.40 -5.02 5.59
C ASN A 323 -5.35 -5.21 6.78
N ILE A 324 -5.11 -4.45 7.85
CA ILE A 324 -6.03 -4.34 8.98
C ILE A 324 -6.20 -2.86 9.35
N GLN A 325 -7.45 -2.41 9.38
CA GLN A 325 -7.84 -1.22 10.12
C GLN A 325 -7.86 -1.59 11.60
N VAL A 326 -7.04 -0.93 12.41
CA VAL A 326 -7.06 -1.15 13.86
C VAL A 326 -8.37 -0.62 14.44
N THR A 327 -9.03 -1.47 15.23
CA THR A 327 -10.28 -1.16 15.95
C THR A 327 -10.07 -1.36 17.46
N GLU A 328 -11.00 -0.87 18.28
CA GLU A 328 -10.97 -1.11 19.73
C GLU A 328 -10.92 -2.61 20.10
N GLU A 329 -11.52 -3.48 19.30
CA GLU A 329 -11.45 -4.94 19.52
C GLU A 329 -10.02 -5.46 19.38
N TYR A 330 -9.25 -4.93 18.42
CA TYR A 330 -7.85 -5.28 18.25
C TYR A 330 -6.96 -4.71 19.36
N LEU A 331 -7.29 -3.52 19.86
CA LEU A 331 -6.62 -2.96 21.04
C LEU A 331 -6.76 -3.85 22.27
N LYS A 332 -7.93 -4.46 22.47
CA LYS A 332 -8.14 -5.44 23.56
C LYS A 332 -7.32 -6.72 23.39
N LYS A 333 -7.04 -7.12 22.15
CA LYS A 333 -6.25 -8.32 21.83
C LYS A 333 -4.74 -8.06 21.84
N GLY A 334 -4.29 -6.85 21.53
CA GLY A 334 -2.88 -6.43 21.51
C GLY A 334 -1.98 -7.07 20.45
N VAL A 335 -2.41 -8.18 19.83
CA VAL A 335 -1.61 -8.98 18.88
C VAL A 335 -2.33 -9.17 17.56
N ILE A 336 -1.62 -8.90 16.46
CA ILE A 336 -2.08 -9.09 15.08
C ILE A 336 -0.97 -9.80 14.29
N ASN A 337 -1.30 -10.92 13.63
CA ASN A 337 -0.35 -11.67 12.83
C ASN A 337 -0.69 -11.60 11.35
N PHE A 338 0.36 -11.62 10.53
CA PHE A 338 0.28 -11.65 9.08
C PHE A 338 1.01 -12.90 8.54
N THR A 339 0.39 -13.56 7.58
CA THR A 339 1.02 -14.69 6.88
C THR A 339 1.37 -14.28 5.45
N ALA A 340 2.64 -14.44 5.10
CA ALA A 340 3.16 -14.17 3.77
C ALA A 340 3.05 -15.40 2.87
N PHE A 341 2.74 -15.19 1.60
CA PHE A 341 2.61 -16.21 0.55
C PHE A 341 3.40 -15.77 -0.67
N PRO A 342 4.36 -16.57 -1.17
CA PRO A 342 5.16 -16.20 -2.32
C PRO A 342 4.29 -16.00 -3.56
N LEU A 343 4.57 -14.95 -4.32
CA LEU A 343 3.96 -14.70 -5.62
C LEU A 343 4.58 -15.62 -6.67
N SER A 344 3.79 -16.07 -7.63
CA SER A 344 4.30 -16.76 -8.81
C SER A 344 4.76 -15.77 -9.88
N LEU A 345 5.67 -16.21 -10.76
CA LEU A 345 6.23 -15.35 -11.80
C LEU A 345 5.22 -14.93 -12.88
N ASP A 346 4.05 -15.57 -12.96
CA ASP A 346 2.97 -15.17 -13.87
C ASP A 346 2.07 -14.07 -13.29
N GLU A 347 2.09 -13.85 -11.96
CA GLU A 347 1.36 -12.75 -11.32
C GLU A 347 1.93 -11.40 -11.77
N GLU A 348 1.04 -10.58 -12.33
CA GLU A 348 1.34 -9.24 -12.90
C GLU A 348 2.40 -9.25 -14.02
N LEU A 349 2.63 -10.40 -14.67
CA LEU A 349 3.36 -10.47 -15.93
C LEU A 349 2.49 -9.86 -17.05
N THR A 350 2.92 -8.76 -17.65
CA THR A 350 2.16 -7.98 -18.64
C THR A 350 2.73 -8.06 -20.06
N GLY A 351 4.01 -8.39 -20.20
CA GLY A 351 4.69 -8.63 -21.47
C GLY A 351 5.51 -9.91 -21.46
N ALA A 352 5.38 -10.73 -22.50
CA ALA A 352 6.24 -11.89 -22.73
C ALA A 352 6.48 -12.10 -24.23
N PHE A 353 7.73 -11.97 -24.68
CA PHE A 353 8.13 -12.10 -26.08
C PHE A 353 9.31 -13.05 -26.19
N THR A 354 9.12 -14.16 -26.91
CA THR A 354 10.15 -15.21 -27.08
C THR A 354 10.76 -15.23 -28.49
N PHE A 355 10.43 -14.24 -29.33
CA PHE A 355 11.00 -13.99 -30.66
C PHE A 355 11.15 -15.19 -31.62
N ASN A 356 10.31 -16.22 -31.48
CA ASN A 356 10.23 -17.36 -32.39
C ASN A 356 9.51 -16.98 -33.69
N GLY A 357 10.20 -16.20 -34.53
CA GLY A 357 9.83 -15.90 -35.92
C GLY A 357 8.81 -14.77 -36.05
N LYS A 358 8.41 -14.19 -34.91
CA LYS A 358 7.51 -13.05 -34.83
C LYS A 358 7.73 -12.28 -33.53
N ILE A 359 7.48 -10.98 -33.60
CA ILE A 359 7.43 -10.10 -32.43
C ILE A 359 5.98 -10.08 -31.96
N ASN A 360 5.63 -10.93 -31.00
CA ASN A 360 4.27 -11.03 -30.47
C ASN A 360 4.28 -11.20 -28.95
N ASN A 361 3.49 -10.37 -28.26
CA ASN A 361 3.27 -10.52 -26.83
C ASN A 361 2.36 -11.73 -26.56
N LEU A 362 2.87 -12.71 -25.81
CA LEU A 362 2.16 -13.93 -25.45
C LEU A 362 1.08 -13.72 -24.38
N ILE A 363 1.14 -12.62 -23.61
CA ILE A 363 0.18 -12.31 -22.53
C ILE A 363 -1.07 -11.61 -23.10
N LYS A 364 -0.86 -10.52 -23.83
CA LYS A 364 -1.89 -9.77 -24.55
C LYS A 364 -1.37 -9.55 -25.97
N PRO A 365 -1.85 -10.30 -26.97
CA PRO A 365 -1.49 -10.04 -28.36
C PRO A 365 -1.89 -8.59 -28.70
N ALA A 366 -0.91 -7.69 -28.74
CA ALA A 366 -1.14 -6.25 -28.89
C ALA A 366 -1.35 -5.87 -30.37
N SER A 367 -2.09 -4.79 -30.58
CA SER A 367 -2.55 -4.29 -31.89
C SER A 367 -1.50 -3.50 -32.69
N SER A 368 -0.24 -3.38 -32.23
CA SER A 368 0.69 -2.35 -32.73
C SER A 368 2.19 -2.72 -32.73
N THR A 369 2.57 -4.00 -32.79
CA THR A 369 3.99 -4.36 -32.99
C THR A 369 4.46 -3.97 -34.39
N LYS A 370 5.53 -3.17 -34.50
CA LYS A 370 6.13 -2.77 -35.79
C LYS A 370 7.60 -3.21 -35.82
N ASN A 371 8.00 -3.92 -36.87
CA ASN A 371 9.39 -4.30 -37.09
C ASN A 371 10.01 -3.38 -38.15
N PHE A 372 11.11 -2.71 -37.80
CA PHE A 372 11.89 -1.88 -38.71
C PHE A 372 13.25 -2.55 -38.96
N LYS A 373 13.29 -3.45 -39.95
CA LYS A 373 14.49 -4.16 -40.44
C LYS A 373 15.17 -5.15 -39.46
N CYS A 374 14.54 -5.53 -38.35
CA CYS A 374 15.08 -6.61 -37.51
C CYS A 374 14.91 -7.96 -38.20
N GLU A 375 15.94 -8.80 -38.11
CA GLU A 375 15.97 -10.16 -38.67
C GLU A 375 15.79 -11.20 -37.57
N PHE A 376 15.32 -12.40 -37.92
CA PHE A 376 15.36 -13.55 -37.03
C PHE A 376 16.58 -14.40 -37.37
N ALA A 377 17.33 -14.82 -36.35
CA ALA A 377 18.53 -15.63 -36.50
C ALA A 377 18.44 -16.89 -35.62
N LYS A 378 19.03 -18.00 -36.08
CA LYS A 378 19.17 -19.22 -35.27
C LYS A 378 20.46 -19.16 -34.45
N ASP A 379 20.31 -19.13 -33.14
CA ASP A 379 21.36 -19.26 -32.14
C ASP A 379 21.42 -20.71 -31.60
N ILE A 380 22.63 -21.21 -31.37
CA ILE A 380 22.86 -22.60 -30.94
C ILE A 380 22.31 -22.86 -29.53
N VAL A 381 22.31 -21.84 -28.67
CA VAL A 381 21.90 -21.94 -27.26
C VAL A 381 20.43 -21.57 -27.09
N LYS A 382 20.01 -20.49 -27.75
CA LYS A 382 18.68 -19.88 -27.55
C LYS A 382 17.62 -20.27 -28.58
N GLY A 383 18.00 -20.92 -29.68
CA GLY A 383 17.06 -21.20 -30.77
C GLY A 383 16.86 -19.95 -31.62
N GLU A 384 15.63 -19.59 -31.95
CA GLU A 384 15.37 -18.44 -32.82
C GLU A 384 15.30 -17.14 -32.01
N VAL A 385 16.14 -16.17 -32.37
CA VAL A 385 16.32 -14.91 -31.63
C VAL A 385 16.15 -13.69 -32.56
N LEU A 386 15.87 -12.53 -31.99
CA LEU A 386 15.78 -11.28 -32.75
C LEU A 386 17.16 -10.61 -32.89
N LYS A 387 17.58 -10.38 -34.13
CA LYS A 387 18.88 -9.80 -34.48
C LYS A 387 18.72 -8.33 -34.89
N PHE A 388 19.62 -7.50 -34.37
CA PHE A 388 19.69 -6.07 -34.60
C PHE A 388 21.01 -5.68 -35.27
N GLN A 389 20.92 -5.09 -36.47
CA GLN A 389 22.02 -4.53 -37.27
C GLN A 389 21.53 -3.30 -38.05
N ASP A 390 22.44 -2.50 -38.62
CA ASP A 390 22.12 -1.41 -39.57
C ASP A 390 20.98 -0.49 -39.12
N SER A 391 21.04 -0.03 -37.86
CA SER A 391 20.02 0.83 -37.24
C SER A 391 18.60 0.24 -37.17
N SER A 392 18.46 -1.09 -37.29
CA SER A 392 17.19 -1.79 -37.11
C SER A 392 16.65 -1.63 -35.68
N TYR A 393 15.32 -1.64 -35.55
CA TYR A 393 14.64 -1.57 -34.27
C TYR A 393 13.21 -2.12 -34.37
N ALA A 394 12.58 -2.38 -33.23
CA ALA A 394 11.19 -2.83 -33.20
C ALA A 394 10.38 -2.08 -32.15
N VAL A 395 9.16 -1.66 -32.48
CA VAL A 395 8.19 -1.14 -31.52
C VAL A 395 7.41 -2.31 -30.95
N PHE A 396 7.40 -2.45 -29.62
CA PHE A 396 6.79 -3.60 -28.95
C PHE A 396 5.55 -3.26 -28.11
N GLY A 397 5.22 -1.97 -27.95
CA GLY A 397 3.99 -1.51 -27.30
C GLY A 397 4.12 -0.09 -26.74
N ILE A 398 3.11 0.34 -25.99
CA ILE A 398 3.14 1.59 -25.21
C ILE A 398 3.20 1.28 -23.70
N PRO A 399 3.71 2.20 -22.86
CA PRO A 399 3.86 1.99 -21.42
C PRO A 399 2.58 1.51 -20.70
N ASP A 400 1.41 1.98 -21.11
CA ASP A 400 0.12 1.60 -20.52
C ASP A 400 -0.25 0.13 -20.72
N ASP A 401 0.15 -0.47 -21.84
CA ASP A 401 -0.13 -1.89 -22.12
C ASP A 401 0.55 -2.80 -21.08
N PHE A 402 1.70 -2.34 -20.59
CA PHE A 402 2.55 -3.02 -19.62
C PHE A 402 2.30 -2.56 -18.18
N GLY A 403 1.58 -1.45 -17.99
CA GLY A 403 1.27 -0.87 -16.69
C GLY A 403 2.45 -0.18 -16.01
N ILE A 404 3.53 0.18 -16.72
CA ILE A 404 4.80 0.64 -16.11
C ILE A 404 4.84 2.14 -15.72
N ARG A 405 3.77 2.89 -16.01
CA ARG A 405 3.68 4.32 -15.65
C ARG A 405 3.20 4.49 -14.22
N LYS A 406 3.86 5.38 -13.47
CA LYS A 406 3.51 5.69 -12.07
C LYS A 406 3.36 4.43 -11.20
N SER A 407 4.15 3.39 -11.49
CA SER A 407 4.08 2.08 -10.84
C SER A 407 5.48 1.49 -10.67
N SER A 408 5.60 0.45 -9.83
CA SER A 408 6.79 -0.41 -9.82
C SER A 408 6.74 -1.37 -11.01
N PHE A 409 7.88 -1.67 -11.60
CA PHE A 409 7.97 -2.62 -12.72
C PHE A 409 9.31 -3.33 -12.77
N THR A 410 9.34 -4.45 -13.50
CA THR A 410 10.56 -5.20 -13.79
C THR A 410 10.59 -5.55 -15.26
N ILE A 411 11.73 -5.38 -15.91
CA ILE A 411 11.95 -5.79 -17.29
C ILE A 411 13.14 -6.73 -17.32
N SER A 412 12.97 -7.92 -17.88
CA SER A 412 14.02 -8.90 -18.13
C SER A 412 14.20 -9.11 -19.63
N LEU A 413 15.44 -9.19 -20.08
CA LEU A 413 15.77 -9.59 -21.45
C LEU A 413 17.07 -10.38 -21.47
N ASN A 414 17.15 -11.37 -22.35
CA ASN A 414 18.41 -12.01 -22.68
C ASN A 414 19.06 -11.25 -23.83
N ILE A 415 20.35 -10.93 -23.69
CA ILE A 415 21.10 -10.13 -24.66
C ILE A 415 22.43 -10.77 -25.00
N LYS A 416 22.85 -10.60 -26.25
CA LYS A 416 24.21 -10.91 -26.72
C LYS A 416 24.66 -9.82 -27.67
N LEU A 417 25.68 -9.07 -27.29
CA LEU A 417 26.27 -8.02 -28.13
C LEU A 417 27.13 -8.65 -29.23
N SER A 418 27.04 -8.13 -30.45
CA SER A 418 27.94 -8.57 -31.53
C SER A 418 29.32 -7.94 -31.38
N GLU A 419 29.33 -6.64 -31.05
CA GLU A 419 30.52 -5.83 -30.90
C GLU A 419 30.33 -4.81 -29.77
N LEU A 420 31.43 -4.23 -29.34
CA LEU A 420 31.48 -3.13 -28.38
C LEU A 420 32.61 -2.20 -28.81
N ASP A 421 32.26 -0.99 -29.23
CA ASP A 421 33.23 0.09 -29.41
C ASP A 421 33.21 1.06 -28.22
N LEU A 422 34.13 2.02 -28.24
CA LEU A 422 34.33 2.97 -27.15
C LEU A 422 33.52 4.26 -27.30
N GLU A 423 32.87 4.47 -28.45
CA GLU A 423 32.24 5.75 -28.80
C GLU A 423 30.72 5.69 -28.79
N ASN A 424 30.14 4.51 -28.96
CA ASN A 424 28.70 4.32 -29.13
C ASN A 424 28.01 3.75 -27.88
N ASP A 425 26.76 4.18 -27.73
CA ASP A 425 25.81 3.65 -26.76
C ASP A 425 24.88 2.63 -27.45
N TYR A 426 24.87 1.41 -26.93
CA TYR A 426 24.03 0.32 -27.45
C TYR A 426 22.71 0.27 -26.69
N PHE A 427 21.65 0.83 -27.26
CA PHE A 427 20.33 0.87 -26.63
C PHE A 427 19.57 -0.43 -26.81
N LEU A 428 19.18 -1.04 -25.69
CA LEU A 428 18.38 -2.26 -25.65
C LEU A 428 16.89 -1.91 -25.67
N ILE A 429 16.48 -0.95 -24.83
CA ILE A 429 15.12 -0.41 -24.75
C ILE A 429 15.19 1.11 -24.74
N GLY A 430 14.28 1.77 -25.44
CA GLY A 430 14.14 3.22 -25.43
C GLY A 430 12.69 3.68 -25.61
N ALA A 431 12.31 4.79 -24.98
CA ALA A 431 11.07 5.53 -25.24
C ALA A 431 11.31 6.69 -26.20
N ASN A 432 10.28 7.08 -26.96
CA ASN A 432 10.35 8.11 -27.99
C ASN A 432 10.03 9.53 -27.45
N GLU A 433 10.67 9.92 -26.34
CA GLU A 433 10.49 11.22 -25.66
C GLU A 433 11.84 11.75 -25.12
N LYS A 434 11.98 13.07 -25.00
CA LYS A 434 13.21 13.76 -24.50
C LYS A 434 12.93 14.66 -23.30
N GLU A 435 12.19 14.14 -22.33
CA GLU A 435 11.86 14.87 -21.11
C GLU A 435 12.18 14.05 -19.87
N TYR A 436 12.50 14.77 -18.78
CA TYR A 436 12.69 14.21 -17.46
C TYR A 436 11.51 13.30 -17.08
N ARG A 437 11.81 12.07 -16.66
CA ARG A 437 10.85 11.00 -16.32
C ARG A 437 10.03 10.42 -17.49
N LYS A 438 10.23 10.90 -18.71
CA LYS A 438 9.50 10.42 -19.90
C LYS A 438 10.34 9.61 -20.88
N SER A 439 11.66 9.64 -20.76
CA SER A 439 12.59 8.87 -21.60
C SER A 439 13.16 7.63 -20.88
N LEU A 440 12.35 6.56 -20.80
CA LEU A 440 12.83 5.25 -20.32
C LEU A 440 13.92 4.75 -21.26
N HIS A 441 15.08 4.39 -20.72
CA HIS A 441 16.12 3.74 -21.50
C HIS A 441 16.87 2.69 -20.70
N VAL A 442 17.27 1.64 -21.40
CA VAL A 442 18.21 0.63 -20.95
C VAL A 442 19.27 0.52 -22.04
N ASN A 443 20.51 0.89 -21.75
CA ASN A 443 21.60 0.92 -22.72
C ASN A 443 22.90 0.37 -22.13
N ILE A 444 23.86 0.11 -23.01
CA ILE A 444 25.19 -0.32 -22.65
C ILE A 444 26.19 0.66 -23.25
N ARG A 445 27.01 1.28 -22.41
CA ARG A 445 28.07 2.22 -22.81
C ARG A 445 29.42 1.66 -22.37
N LYS A 446 30.34 1.43 -23.31
CA LYS A 446 31.67 0.85 -23.02
C LYS A 446 31.58 -0.48 -22.22
N GLY A 447 30.56 -1.29 -22.53
CA GLY A 447 30.26 -2.55 -21.85
C GLY A 447 29.55 -2.40 -20.49
N ILE A 448 29.28 -1.20 -20.01
CA ILE A 448 28.61 -0.93 -18.73
C ILE A 448 27.10 -0.75 -18.96
N PRO A 449 26.22 -1.50 -18.29
CA PRO A 449 24.78 -1.27 -18.36
C PRO A 449 24.33 -0.02 -17.61
N TYR A 450 23.36 0.68 -18.20
CA TYR A 450 22.68 1.86 -17.67
C TYR A 450 21.17 1.66 -17.74
N PHE A 451 20.47 2.23 -16.77
CA PHE A 451 19.01 2.24 -16.67
C PHE A 451 18.55 3.57 -16.09
N GLY A 452 17.61 4.26 -16.73
CA GLY A 452 17.16 5.57 -16.25
C GLY A 452 15.95 6.13 -16.99
N PHE A 453 15.45 7.27 -16.51
CA PHE A 453 14.31 8.01 -17.07
C PHE A 453 14.70 9.45 -17.44
N TYR A 454 15.72 9.61 -18.29
CA TYR A 454 16.31 10.90 -18.68
C TYR A 454 17.06 11.61 -17.53
N GLY A 455 18.39 11.48 -17.50
CA GLY A 455 19.25 12.19 -16.54
C GLY A 455 19.16 11.66 -15.10
N SER A 456 18.59 10.46 -14.92
CA SER A 456 18.36 9.82 -13.62
C SER A 456 18.92 8.40 -13.63
N ASP A 457 20.08 8.22 -14.28
CA ASP A 457 20.54 6.91 -14.69
C ASP A 457 21.32 6.23 -13.56
N VAL A 458 21.00 4.97 -13.27
CA VAL A 458 21.84 4.07 -12.47
C VAL A 458 22.76 3.28 -13.40
N SER A 459 24.00 3.05 -12.97
CA SER A 459 24.97 2.23 -13.69
C SER A 459 25.66 1.24 -12.77
N VAL A 460 26.25 0.19 -13.35
CA VAL A 460 26.93 -0.87 -12.59
C VAL A 460 28.32 -1.13 -13.13
N TYR A 461 29.34 -1.16 -12.27
CA TYR A 461 30.73 -1.43 -12.66
C TYR A 461 31.01 -2.91 -13.02
N LYS A 462 30.06 -3.57 -13.69
CA LYS A 462 30.21 -4.90 -14.28
C LYS A 462 30.19 -4.75 -15.79
N LYS A 463 31.36 -4.94 -16.43
CA LYS A 463 31.48 -4.92 -17.88
C LYS A 463 30.90 -6.21 -18.49
N LEU A 464 30.06 -6.04 -19.50
CA LEU A 464 29.59 -7.09 -20.40
C LEU A 464 30.55 -7.20 -21.57
N GLU A 465 30.79 -8.43 -22.02
CA GLU A 465 31.68 -8.72 -23.14
C GLU A 465 30.87 -9.10 -24.39
N PRO A 466 31.37 -8.80 -25.59
CA PRO A 466 30.68 -9.20 -26.82
C PRO A 466 30.67 -10.73 -26.98
N SER A 467 29.77 -11.22 -27.82
CA SER A 467 29.59 -12.65 -28.14
C SER A 467 29.20 -13.55 -26.96
N LYS A 468 28.79 -12.99 -25.82
CA LYS A 468 28.29 -13.73 -24.65
C LYS A 468 26.84 -13.38 -24.34
N TRP A 469 26.06 -14.40 -23.98
CA TRP A 469 24.69 -14.22 -23.50
C TRP A 469 24.68 -13.75 -22.04
N TYR A 470 23.89 -12.72 -21.76
CA TYR A 470 23.59 -12.25 -20.42
C TYR A 470 22.08 -12.13 -20.23
N ASN A 471 21.58 -12.52 -19.06
CA ASN A 471 20.26 -12.12 -18.61
C ASN A 471 20.38 -10.77 -17.92
N LEU A 472 19.88 -9.72 -18.54
CA LEU A 472 19.87 -8.37 -17.97
C LEU A 472 18.46 -8.07 -17.47
N VAL A 473 18.36 -7.67 -16.20
CA VAL A 473 17.10 -7.30 -15.57
C VAL A 473 17.24 -5.91 -14.98
N VAL A 474 16.27 -5.05 -15.29
CA VAL A 474 16.10 -3.75 -14.63
C VAL A 474 14.83 -3.77 -13.79
N ARG A 475 14.90 -3.20 -12.60
CA ARG A 475 13.77 -3.11 -11.67
C ARG A 475 13.61 -1.67 -11.20
N TYR A 476 12.39 -1.16 -11.27
CA TYR A 476 12.00 0.08 -10.61
C TYR A 476 11.02 -0.23 -9.49
N ASP A 477 11.31 0.24 -8.27
CA ASP A 477 10.38 0.21 -7.15
C ASP A 477 9.98 1.63 -6.75
N ILE A 478 8.71 1.97 -6.99
CA ILE A 478 8.16 3.30 -6.69
C ILE A 478 8.16 3.61 -5.19
N LYS A 479 8.13 2.58 -4.32
CA LYS A 479 8.02 2.79 -2.86
C LYS A 479 9.25 3.48 -2.30
N ASN A 480 10.42 3.03 -2.71
CA ASN A 480 11.71 3.62 -2.33
C ASN A 480 12.30 4.52 -3.42
N GLN A 481 11.57 4.71 -4.53
CA GLN A 481 12.06 5.39 -5.72
C GLN A 481 13.39 4.78 -6.19
N GLU A 482 13.48 3.45 -6.13
CA GLU A 482 14.70 2.69 -6.37
C GLU A 482 14.77 2.19 -7.81
N GLN A 483 15.88 2.45 -8.48
CA GLN A 483 16.27 1.79 -9.72
C GLN A 483 17.37 0.77 -9.44
N SER A 484 17.26 -0.43 -10.00
CA SER A 484 18.19 -1.54 -9.77
C SER A 484 18.52 -2.30 -11.06
N ILE A 485 19.78 -2.72 -11.20
CA ILE A 485 20.27 -3.53 -12.33
C ILE A 485 20.81 -4.86 -11.82
N PHE A 486 20.37 -5.94 -12.48
CA PHE A 486 20.80 -7.31 -12.22
C PHE A 486 21.37 -7.93 -13.50
N ILE A 487 22.43 -8.72 -13.34
CA ILE A 487 23.07 -9.47 -14.42
C ILE A 487 23.13 -10.92 -13.96
N ASN A 488 22.59 -11.84 -14.76
CA ASN A 488 22.58 -13.28 -14.49
C ASN A 488 22.03 -13.61 -13.10
N GLY A 489 20.90 -13.00 -12.74
CA GLY A 489 20.21 -13.24 -11.47
C GLY A 489 20.83 -12.54 -10.24
N LYS A 490 21.96 -11.83 -10.37
CA LYS A 490 22.62 -11.13 -9.25
C LYS A 490 22.49 -9.61 -9.39
N GLN A 491 22.15 -8.92 -8.29
CA GLN A 491 22.14 -7.46 -8.24
C GLN A 491 23.57 -6.92 -8.32
N HIS A 492 23.81 -5.97 -9.22
CA HIS A 492 25.13 -5.36 -9.42
C HIS A 492 25.17 -3.86 -9.07
N GLY A 493 24.01 -3.22 -8.93
CA GLY A 493 23.91 -1.87 -8.37
C GLY A 493 22.47 -1.38 -8.33
N SER A 494 22.26 -0.34 -7.52
CA SER A 494 20.98 0.27 -7.24
C SER A 494 21.16 1.72 -6.79
N SER A 495 20.14 2.54 -6.98
CA SER A 495 20.10 3.91 -6.50
C SER A 495 18.65 4.29 -6.17
N THR A 496 18.45 5.08 -5.11
CA THR A 496 17.13 5.55 -4.64
C THR A 496 16.92 7.04 -4.96
N GLY A 497 15.72 7.56 -4.71
CA GLY A 497 15.39 8.98 -4.95
C GLY A 497 15.07 9.33 -6.40
N HIS A 498 14.75 8.32 -7.22
CA HIS A 498 14.34 8.49 -8.62
C HIS A 498 12.82 8.50 -8.78
N PRO A 499 12.20 9.63 -9.15
CA PRO A 499 10.75 9.71 -9.37
C PRO A 499 10.27 8.74 -10.47
N SER A 500 8.99 8.36 -10.39
CA SER A 500 8.43 7.34 -11.27
C SER A 500 8.39 7.75 -12.73
N TYR A 501 8.52 6.76 -13.61
CA TYR A 501 8.35 6.92 -15.05
C TYR A 501 6.92 7.36 -15.40
N ILE A 502 6.79 8.34 -16.29
CA ILE A 502 5.51 8.94 -16.71
C ILE A 502 5.37 9.12 -18.23
N GLY A 503 6.35 8.68 -19.03
CA GLY A 503 6.30 8.80 -20.48
C GLY A 503 5.17 7.97 -21.11
N GLU A 504 4.66 8.41 -22.25
CA GLU A 504 3.46 7.86 -22.91
C GLU A 504 3.77 7.25 -24.29
N SER A 505 4.92 7.58 -24.85
CA SER A 505 5.34 7.22 -26.20
C SER A 505 5.63 5.73 -26.38
N GLU A 506 5.64 5.29 -27.65
CA GLU A 506 6.00 3.93 -28.04
C GLU A 506 7.35 3.50 -27.45
N LEU A 507 7.40 2.28 -26.92
CA LEU A 507 8.60 1.62 -26.45
C LEU A 507 9.25 0.84 -27.60
N MET A 508 10.55 1.02 -27.75
CA MET A 508 11.36 0.46 -28.82
C MET A 508 12.40 -0.50 -28.25
N LEU A 509 12.63 -1.61 -28.94
CA LEU A 509 13.79 -2.48 -28.78
C LEU A 509 14.87 -2.10 -29.78
N GLY A 510 16.12 -2.06 -29.33
CA GLY A 510 17.29 -1.84 -30.19
C GLY A 510 17.55 -0.40 -30.59
N ARG A 511 16.82 0.58 -30.03
CA ARG A 511 16.99 2.01 -30.32
C ARG A 511 16.67 2.90 -29.12
N GLY A 512 17.48 3.94 -28.92
CA GLY A 512 17.22 5.05 -28.01
C GLY A 512 17.01 6.36 -28.77
N PHE A 513 16.12 7.21 -28.28
CA PHE A 513 15.79 8.48 -28.97
C PHE A 513 16.74 9.64 -28.63
N ILE A 514 17.37 9.63 -27.44
CA ILE A 514 18.22 10.75 -26.98
C ILE A 514 19.52 10.86 -27.80
N GLN A 515 20.12 9.74 -28.20
CA GLN A 515 21.46 9.70 -28.81
C GLN A 515 21.50 9.03 -30.19
N GLU A 516 20.35 8.68 -30.78
CA GLU A 516 20.28 7.87 -32.02
C GLU A 516 21.10 6.56 -31.93
N GLY A 517 21.37 6.07 -30.71
CA GLY A 517 22.14 4.85 -30.51
C GLY A 517 21.30 3.62 -30.83
N HIS A 518 21.95 2.63 -31.45
CA HIS A 518 21.32 1.41 -31.94
C HIS A 518 22.01 0.19 -31.36
N LEU A 519 21.26 -0.90 -31.21
CA LEU A 519 21.84 -2.19 -30.83
C LEU A 519 22.53 -2.85 -32.03
N SER A 520 23.74 -3.35 -31.81
CA SER A 520 24.41 -4.33 -32.67
C SER A 520 24.51 -5.64 -31.89
N GLY A 521 23.58 -6.57 -32.14
CA GLY A 521 23.45 -7.77 -31.30
C GLY A 521 22.16 -8.55 -31.45
N TYR A 522 21.87 -9.34 -30.44
CA TYR A 522 20.74 -10.25 -30.39
C TYR A 522 19.97 -10.05 -29.07
N ILE A 523 18.65 -10.07 -29.15
CA ILE A 523 17.74 -10.11 -27.99
C ILE A 523 16.89 -11.36 -28.08
N ASP A 524 16.69 -11.99 -26.93
CA ASP A 524 15.69 -13.03 -26.75
C ASP A 524 14.94 -12.83 -25.42
N ASP A 525 13.79 -13.50 -25.25
CA ASP A 525 13.09 -13.64 -23.96
C ASP A 525 12.86 -12.30 -23.23
N LEU A 526 12.10 -11.38 -23.84
CA LEU A 526 11.69 -10.14 -23.19
C LEU A 526 10.46 -10.39 -22.31
N TYR A 527 10.61 -10.17 -21.00
CA TYR A 527 9.53 -10.26 -20.03
C TYR A 527 9.36 -8.94 -19.28
N ILE A 528 8.10 -8.53 -19.07
CA ILE A 528 7.75 -7.28 -18.40
C ILE A 528 6.70 -7.57 -17.35
N TRP A 529 6.97 -7.18 -16.10
CA TRP A 529 6.06 -7.26 -14.98
C TRP A 529 5.63 -5.87 -14.54
N ASN A 530 4.34 -5.70 -14.23
CA ASN A 530 3.80 -4.53 -13.54
C ASN A 530 4.00 -4.60 -12.02
N ARG A 531 5.19 -5.06 -11.61
CA ARG A 531 5.66 -5.08 -10.23
C ARG A 531 7.17 -5.16 -10.16
N ALA A 532 7.71 -4.75 -9.02
CA ALA A 532 9.09 -5.02 -8.67
C ALA A 532 9.23 -6.50 -8.23
N LEU A 533 10.05 -7.27 -8.95
CA LEU A 533 10.38 -8.65 -8.56
C LEU A 533 11.37 -8.65 -7.38
N SER A 534 11.24 -9.63 -6.50
CA SER A 534 12.22 -9.90 -5.46
C SER A 534 13.54 -10.42 -6.04
N ASN A 535 14.63 -10.29 -5.28
CA ASN A 535 15.94 -10.80 -5.70
C ASN A 535 15.92 -12.33 -5.93
N ASN A 536 15.09 -13.07 -5.20
CA ASN A 536 14.92 -14.51 -5.39
C ASN A 536 14.13 -14.82 -6.66
N GLU A 537 13.04 -14.09 -6.94
CA GLU A 537 12.31 -14.24 -8.21
C GLU A 537 13.22 -13.94 -9.42
N ILE A 538 14.06 -12.91 -9.35
CA ILE A 538 15.02 -12.56 -10.41
C ILE A 538 16.06 -13.67 -10.60
N LYS A 539 16.54 -14.31 -9.53
CA LYS A 539 17.39 -15.51 -9.62
C LYS A 539 16.66 -16.66 -10.32
N THR A 540 15.37 -16.87 -10.02
CA THR A 540 14.54 -17.89 -10.67
C THR A 540 14.32 -17.57 -12.15
N VAL A 541 14.08 -16.30 -12.52
CA VAL A 541 14.00 -15.87 -13.93
C VAL A 541 15.27 -16.25 -14.70
N PHE A 542 16.44 -16.08 -14.09
CA PHE A 542 17.72 -16.45 -14.72
C PHE A 542 17.94 -17.98 -14.80
N SER A 543 17.65 -18.71 -13.72
CA SER A 543 17.99 -20.15 -13.60
C SER A 543 16.94 -21.07 -14.25
N ASP A 544 15.66 -20.82 -14.00
CA ASP A 544 14.55 -21.69 -14.40
C ASP A 544 13.76 -21.13 -15.60
N GLY A 545 13.99 -19.86 -15.96
CA GLY A 545 13.23 -19.15 -16.98
C GLY A 545 11.81 -18.77 -16.53
N VAL A 546 11.04 -18.20 -17.45
CA VAL A 546 9.64 -17.80 -17.20
C VAL A 546 8.71 -18.74 -17.94
N LYS A 547 7.86 -19.46 -17.19
CA LYS A 547 6.82 -20.32 -17.77
C LYS A 547 5.54 -19.51 -18.00
N VAL A 548 5.26 -19.19 -19.25
CA VAL A 548 4.00 -18.55 -19.63
C VAL A 548 2.92 -19.63 -19.73
N GLU A 549 2.12 -19.81 -18.68
CA GLU A 549 0.98 -20.73 -18.72
C GLU A 549 -0.10 -20.20 -19.66
N LYS A 550 -0.33 -20.92 -20.76
CA LYS A 550 -1.55 -20.73 -21.56
C LYS A 550 -2.73 -21.24 -20.74
N LYS A 551 -3.59 -20.34 -20.27
CA LYS A 551 -4.87 -20.73 -19.66
C LYS A 551 -5.67 -21.58 -20.67
N ASN A 552 -5.70 -22.89 -20.45
CA ASN A 552 -6.39 -23.83 -21.32
C ASN A 552 -7.91 -23.67 -21.15
N ASN A 553 -8.52 -22.89 -22.06
CA ASN A 553 -9.97 -22.68 -22.13
C ASN A 553 -10.78 -23.93 -22.54
N LEU A 554 -10.13 -25.09 -22.76
CA LEU A 554 -10.79 -26.33 -23.16
C LEU A 554 -11.86 -26.80 -22.15
N VAL A 555 -11.63 -26.60 -20.85
CA VAL A 555 -12.62 -26.93 -19.81
C VAL A 555 -13.86 -26.03 -19.93
N PHE A 556 -13.67 -24.75 -20.23
CA PHE A 556 -14.77 -23.82 -20.46
C PHE A 556 -15.54 -24.12 -21.75
N ILE A 557 -14.85 -24.54 -22.82
CA ILE A 557 -15.47 -24.98 -24.09
C ILE A 557 -16.29 -26.26 -23.87
N PHE A 558 -15.79 -27.21 -23.08
CA PHE A 558 -16.53 -28.42 -22.74
C PHE A 558 -17.77 -28.11 -21.90
N LEU A 559 -17.66 -27.21 -20.90
CA LEU A 559 -18.78 -26.78 -20.06
C LEU A 559 -19.84 -26.01 -20.86
N THR A 560 -19.45 -25.18 -21.84
CA THR A 560 -20.39 -24.49 -22.74
C THR A 560 -21.08 -25.44 -23.70
N LEU A 561 -20.37 -26.44 -24.25
CA LEU A 561 -20.98 -27.51 -25.06
C LEU A 561 -21.99 -28.34 -24.26
N ILE A 562 -21.66 -28.72 -23.03
CA ILE A 562 -22.57 -29.46 -22.14
C ILE A 562 -23.82 -28.62 -21.84
N THR A 563 -23.66 -27.33 -21.54
CA THR A 563 -24.81 -26.45 -21.30
C THR A 563 -25.68 -26.25 -22.54
N LEU A 564 -25.10 -26.16 -23.74
CA LEU A 564 -25.87 -26.12 -25.00
C LEU A 564 -26.65 -27.41 -25.26
N VAL A 565 -26.07 -28.58 -24.97
CA VAL A 565 -26.76 -29.88 -25.09
C VAL A 565 -27.93 -29.98 -24.09
N VAL A 566 -27.71 -29.55 -22.84
CA VAL A 566 -28.78 -29.50 -21.83
C VAL A 566 -29.89 -28.53 -22.25
N LEU A 567 -29.53 -27.35 -22.78
CA LEU A 567 -30.50 -26.38 -23.28
C LEU A 567 -31.30 -26.93 -24.46
N ALA A 568 -30.65 -27.64 -25.39
CA ALA A 568 -31.31 -28.29 -26.51
C ALA A 568 -32.29 -29.38 -26.05
N LEU A 569 -31.93 -30.20 -25.05
CA LEU A 569 -32.81 -31.20 -24.45
C LEU A 569 -34.03 -30.57 -23.74
N VAL A 570 -33.81 -29.45 -23.04
CA VAL A 570 -34.88 -28.68 -22.38
C VAL A 570 -35.82 -28.08 -23.43
N ILE A 571 -35.30 -27.52 -24.52
CA ILE A 571 -36.11 -27.00 -25.64
C ILE A 571 -36.93 -28.14 -26.26
N LEU A 572 -36.34 -29.32 -26.46
CA LEU A 572 -37.01 -30.49 -27.03
C LEU A 572 -38.15 -31.01 -26.11
N MET A 573 -37.95 -30.95 -24.79
CA MET A 573 -39.00 -31.23 -23.80
C MET A 573 -40.11 -30.18 -23.80
N VAL A 574 -39.79 -28.89 -23.93
CA VAL A 574 -40.77 -27.79 -23.97
C VAL A 574 -41.58 -27.81 -25.26
N VAL A 575 -40.96 -28.10 -26.41
CA VAL A 575 -41.64 -28.23 -27.71
C VAL A 575 -42.56 -29.45 -27.73
N ARG A 576 -42.17 -30.58 -27.11
CA ARG A 576 -43.07 -31.74 -26.94
C ARG A 576 -44.25 -31.46 -26.00
N ARG A 577 -44.10 -30.53 -25.04
CA ARG A 577 -45.17 -30.14 -24.10
C ARG A 577 -46.15 -29.10 -24.64
N ARG A 578 -45.83 -28.41 -25.74
CA ARG A 578 -46.72 -27.40 -26.33
C ARG A 578 -47.36 -27.90 -27.63
N ARG A 579 -48.32 -28.80 -27.51
CA ARG A 579 -49.45 -28.85 -28.47
C ARG A 579 -50.54 -27.90 -27.98
N SER A 580 -51.01 -27.08 -28.91
CA SER A 580 -51.94 -25.95 -28.75
C SER A 580 -51.33 -24.71 -28.10
N VAL A 581 -51.06 -23.69 -28.92
CA VAL A 581 -51.77 -22.39 -28.96
C VAL A 581 -51.17 -21.62 -30.14
N LYS A 582 -52.03 -21.16 -31.06
CA LYS A 582 -51.66 -20.33 -32.21
C LYS A 582 -51.33 -18.92 -31.74
N PHE A 583 -50.24 -18.34 -32.25
CA PHE A 583 -49.91 -16.92 -32.05
C PHE A 583 -50.13 -16.16 -33.35
N GLN A 584 -50.99 -15.15 -33.31
CA GLN A 584 -51.19 -14.16 -34.37
C GLN A 584 -50.23 -12.99 -34.13
N THR A 585 -49.57 -12.56 -35.19
CA THR A 585 -48.74 -11.35 -35.23
C THR A 585 -49.61 -10.10 -35.25
N THR A 586 -49.40 -9.18 -34.30
CA THR A 586 -50.04 -7.85 -34.32
C THR A 586 -48.98 -6.75 -34.33
N ARG A 587 -49.19 -5.82 -35.26
CA ARG A 587 -48.49 -4.55 -35.52
C ARG A 587 -48.34 -3.69 -34.25
N VAL A 588 -47.14 -3.13 -34.06
CA VAL A 588 -46.79 -2.21 -32.97
C VAL A 588 -47.55 -0.88 -33.12
N LYS A 589 -48.26 -0.47 -32.07
CA LYS A 589 -48.75 0.91 -31.87
C LYS A 589 -47.83 1.61 -30.87
N SER A 590 -47.39 2.82 -31.21
CA SER A 590 -46.64 3.73 -30.35
C SER A 590 -47.47 4.15 -29.13
N PHE A 591 -46.93 3.94 -27.93
CA PHE A 591 -47.49 4.51 -26.70
C PHE A 591 -47.01 5.97 -26.51
N LYS A 592 -47.93 6.85 -26.10
CA LYS A 592 -47.69 8.28 -25.88
C LYS A 592 -46.88 8.52 -24.59
N THR A 593 -45.81 9.30 -24.71
CA THR A 593 -44.82 9.64 -23.67
C THR A 593 -45.34 10.56 -22.55
N SER A 594 -46.56 11.11 -22.66
CA SER A 594 -47.02 12.20 -21.78
C SER A 594 -47.64 11.79 -20.44
N GLU A 595 -47.89 10.50 -20.17
CA GLU A 595 -48.52 10.04 -18.91
C GLU A 595 -47.54 9.48 -17.85
N ILE A 596 -46.26 9.34 -18.16
CA ILE A 596 -45.27 8.69 -17.25
C ILE A 596 -44.60 9.70 -16.30
N LEU A 597 -44.68 11.00 -16.58
CA LEU A 597 -44.00 12.06 -15.85
C LEU A 597 -44.71 12.39 -14.52
N GLY A 598 -44.75 11.43 -13.60
CA GLY A 598 -45.40 11.56 -12.28
C GLY A 598 -45.78 10.25 -11.62
N SER A 599 -45.76 9.13 -12.37
CA SER A 599 -46.05 7.81 -11.79
C SER A 599 -44.84 7.29 -11.02
N LYS A 600 -45.00 7.14 -9.70
CA LYS A 600 -44.04 6.46 -8.83
C LYS A 600 -44.04 4.95 -9.03
N ILE A 601 -44.82 4.40 -9.96
CA ILE A 601 -44.91 2.95 -10.16
C ILE A 601 -43.70 2.44 -10.93
N ASN A 602 -43.02 1.44 -10.38
CA ASN A 602 -41.91 0.72 -11.00
C ASN A 602 -40.72 1.59 -11.44
N THR A 603 -40.37 2.58 -10.61
CA THR A 603 -39.40 3.63 -10.96
C THR A 603 -38.20 3.66 -10.02
N ILE A 604 -37.00 3.80 -10.58
CA ILE A 604 -35.76 4.15 -9.87
C ILE A 604 -35.32 5.56 -10.27
N THR A 605 -35.10 6.43 -9.28
CA THR A 605 -34.55 7.77 -9.50
C THR A 605 -33.14 7.87 -8.93
N LEU A 606 -32.24 8.45 -9.71
CA LEU A 606 -30.86 8.76 -9.36
C LEU A 606 -30.60 10.28 -9.32
N PHE A 607 -31.38 11.10 -10.05
CA PHE A 607 -31.30 12.56 -9.99
C PHE A 607 -32.13 13.10 -8.83
N GLY A 608 -31.53 13.97 -8.00
CA GLY A 608 -32.10 14.37 -6.70
C GLY A 608 -31.96 13.30 -5.61
N GLY A 609 -31.09 12.31 -5.84
CA GLY A 609 -30.80 11.22 -4.90
C GLY A 609 -31.43 9.88 -5.27
N PHE A 610 -31.01 8.84 -4.56
CA PHE A 610 -31.41 7.45 -4.83
C PHE A 610 -32.77 7.11 -4.20
N ARG A 611 -33.80 6.86 -5.03
CA ARG A 611 -35.11 6.32 -4.60
C ARG A 611 -35.53 5.15 -5.47
N VAL A 612 -36.24 4.21 -4.87
CA VAL A 612 -36.76 3.01 -5.53
C VAL A 612 -38.22 2.81 -5.17
N TYR A 613 -39.07 2.68 -6.18
CA TYR A 613 -40.48 2.35 -6.02
C TYR A 613 -40.82 1.05 -6.74
N ASP A 614 -41.59 0.19 -6.08
CA ASP A 614 -41.99 -1.10 -6.63
C ASP A 614 -43.08 -0.99 -7.71
N LYS A 615 -43.44 -2.12 -8.32
CA LYS A 615 -44.52 -2.23 -9.31
C LYS A 615 -45.92 -1.80 -8.85
N HIS A 616 -46.09 -1.47 -7.57
CA HIS A 616 -47.33 -0.94 -7.00
C HIS A 616 -47.18 0.54 -6.56
N GLY A 617 -46.01 1.14 -6.77
CA GLY A 617 -45.71 2.52 -6.39
C GLY A 617 -45.31 2.72 -4.93
N LYS A 618 -45.04 1.64 -4.19
CA LYS A 618 -44.58 1.71 -2.80
C LYS A 618 -43.09 2.01 -2.76
N ASP A 619 -42.68 2.96 -1.90
CA ASP A 619 -41.26 3.25 -1.66
C ASP A 619 -40.60 2.04 -0.98
N ILE A 620 -39.66 1.42 -1.69
CA ILE A 620 -38.86 0.29 -1.23
C ILE A 620 -37.38 0.65 -1.15
N THR A 621 -37.02 1.94 -1.11
CA THR A 621 -35.63 2.42 -1.05
C THR A 621 -34.85 1.76 0.09
N LEU A 622 -35.49 1.51 1.24
CA LEU A 622 -34.88 0.85 2.40
C LEU A 622 -34.45 -0.61 2.13
N LYS A 623 -34.94 -1.27 1.07
CA LYS A 623 -34.44 -2.59 0.63
C LYS A 623 -33.04 -2.54 0.04
N PHE A 624 -32.50 -1.34 -0.19
CA PHE A 624 -31.16 -1.09 -0.69
C PHE A 624 -30.30 -0.45 0.41
N PRO A 625 -29.89 -1.20 1.44
CA PRO A 625 -28.92 -0.68 2.42
C PRO A 625 -27.60 -0.30 1.71
N PRO A 626 -26.71 0.49 2.34
CA PRO A 626 -25.59 1.15 1.66
C PRO A 626 -24.78 0.23 0.72
N LYS A 627 -24.50 -1.00 1.16
CA LYS A 627 -23.72 -1.98 0.36
C LYS A 627 -24.47 -2.57 -0.83
N ILE A 628 -25.79 -2.69 -0.73
CA ILE A 628 -26.65 -3.20 -1.80
C ILE A 628 -26.96 -2.08 -2.79
N LYS A 629 -27.15 -0.84 -2.31
CA LYS A 629 -27.20 0.37 -3.13
C LYS A 629 -25.91 0.52 -3.94
N GLU A 630 -24.75 0.44 -3.29
CA GLU A 630 -23.44 0.51 -3.94
C GLU A 630 -23.28 -0.57 -5.03
N LEU A 631 -23.58 -1.83 -4.72
CA LEU A 631 -23.52 -2.93 -5.69
C LEU A 631 -24.47 -2.74 -6.88
N PHE A 632 -25.71 -2.29 -6.62
CA PHE A 632 -26.68 -2.00 -7.67
C PHE A 632 -26.18 -0.91 -8.62
N LEU A 633 -25.71 0.22 -8.07
CA LEU A 633 -25.26 1.38 -8.83
C LEU A 633 -24.04 1.03 -9.70
N ILE A 634 -23.08 0.29 -9.16
CA ILE A 634 -21.91 -0.16 -9.93
C ILE A 634 -22.36 -0.98 -11.14
N ILE A 635 -23.24 -1.97 -10.96
CA ILE A 635 -23.66 -2.81 -12.08
C ILE A 635 -24.46 -1.97 -13.09
N LEU A 636 -25.37 -1.10 -12.64
CA LEU A 636 -26.21 -0.25 -13.51
C LEU A 636 -25.36 0.70 -14.37
N LEU A 637 -24.47 1.46 -13.73
CA LEU A 637 -23.62 2.46 -14.39
C LEU A 637 -22.70 1.80 -15.42
N TYR A 638 -22.07 0.66 -15.07
CA TYR A 638 -21.24 -0.09 -16.01
C TYR A 638 -22.03 -0.80 -17.11
N SER A 639 -23.31 -1.08 -16.90
CA SER A 639 -24.19 -1.64 -17.94
C SER A 639 -24.51 -0.63 -19.05
N VAL A 640 -24.45 0.67 -18.73
CA VAL A 640 -24.61 1.77 -19.68
C VAL A 640 -23.27 2.18 -20.29
N LYS A 641 -22.21 2.28 -19.47
CA LYS A 641 -20.85 2.67 -19.92
C LYS A 641 -20.21 1.62 -20.84
N SER A 642 -20.50 0.33 -20.64
CA SER A 642 -19.89 -0.77 -21.39
C SER A 642 -20.91 -1.77 -21.91
N THR A 643 -20.75 -2.20 -23.17
CA THR A 643 -21.58 -3.25 -23.76
C THR A 643 -21.48 -4.57 -23.00
N ARG A 644 -20.33 -4.87 -22.38
CA ARG A 644 -20.05 -6.10 -21.63
C ARG A 644 -20.46 -6.05 -20.16
N GLY A 645 -20.65 -4.86 -19.57
CA GLY A 645 -20.87 -4.70 -18.12
C GLY A 645 -19.57 -4.69 -17.31
N ILE A 646 -19.62 -5.16 -16.06
CA ILE A 646 -18.49 -5.10 -15.10
C ILE A 646 -18.06 -6.48 -14.60
N SER A 647 -16.76 -6.74 -14.55
CA SER A 647 -16.24 -8.05 -14.13
C SER A 647 -16.43 -8.28 -12.63
N SER A 648 -16.60 -9.55 -12.23
CA SER A 648 -16.65 -9.94 -10.81
C SER A 648 -15.43 -9.45 -10.03
N GLN A 649 -14.26 -9.43 -10.66
CA GLN A 649 -13.02 -8.96 -10.05
C GLN A 649 -13.06 -7.45 -9.81
N LYS A 650 -13.53 -6.65 -10.78
CA LYS A 650 -13.62 -5.21 -10.63
C LYS A 650 -14.65 -4.82 -9.57
N ILE A 651 -15.83 -5.47 -9.54
CA ILE A 651 -16.80 -5.29 -8.45
C ILE A 651 -16.14 -5.60 -7.10
N THR A 652 -15.38 -6.70 -7.02
CA THR A 652 -14.70 -7.10 -5.78
C THR A 652 -13.66 -6.09 -5.32
N ASN A 653 -12.85 -5.59 -6.24
CA ASN A 653 -11.83 -4.59 -5.93
C ASN A 653 -12.45 -3.26 -5.47
N ILE A 654 -13.63 -2.90 -5.99
CA ILE A 654 -14.33 -1.67 -5.59
C ILE A 654 -15.05 -1.84 -4.25
N ILE A 655 -15.93 -2.84 -4.11
CA ILE A 655 -16.86 -2.96 -2.98
C ILE A 655 -16.22 -3.67 -1.79
N TRP A 656 -15.39 -4.68 -2.04
CA TRP A 656 -14.77 -5.52 -1.02
C TRP A 656 -13.24 -5.40 -1.09
N HIS A 657 -12.76 -4.18 -1.35
CA HIS A 657 -11.36 -3.83 -1.29
C HIS A 657 -10.75 -4.33 0.04
N GLY A 658 -9.61 -5.04 -0.03
CA GLY A 658 -8.95 -5.61 1.15
C GLY A 658 -9.54 -6.92 1.71
N PHE A 659 -10.61 -7.47 1.13
CA PHE A 659 -11.13 -8.78 1.55
C PHE A 659 -10.33 -9.91 0.84
N SER A 660 -10.05 -11.02 1.55
CA SER A 660 -9.48 -12.21 0.92
C SER A 660 -10.38 -12.76 -0.18
N THR A 661 -9.85 -13.44 -1.19
CA THR A 661 -10.64 -13.98 -2.32
C THR A 661 -11.85 -14.81 -1.87
N LYS A 662 -11.68 -15.67 -0.83
CA LYS A 662 -12.76 -16.47 -0.25
C LYS A 662 -13.78 -15.62 0.52
N LYS A 663 -13.34 -14.66 1.34
CA LYS A 663 -14.24 -13.77 2.10
C LYS A 663 -14.99 -12.83 1.16
N ALA A 664 -14.30 -12.25 0.18
CA ALA A 664 -14.88 -11.43 -0.88
C ALA A 664 -15.89 -12.24 -1.69
N SER A 665 -15.57 -13.48 -2.08
CA SER A 665 -16.50 -14.36 -2.80
C SER A 665 -17.76 -14.67 -1.99
N ASN A 666 -17.61 -15.01 -0.70
CA ASN A 666 -18.74 -15.29 0.19
C ASN A 666 -19.61 -14.04 0.40
N ASN A 667 -19.00 -12.89 0.72
CA ASN A 667 -19.72 -11.64 0.91
C ASN A 667 -20.38 -11.16 -0.38
N ARG A 668 -19.68 -11.29 -1.52
CA ARG A 668 -20.24 -11.01 -2.84
C ARG A 668 -21.46 -11.85 -3.11
N SER A 669 -21.38 -13.16 -2.90
CA SER A 669 -22.51 -14.09 -3.12
C SER A 669 -23.71 -13.72 -2.25
N VAL A 670 -23.50 -13.40 -0.96
CA VAL A 670 -24.57 -12.94 -0.06
C VAL A 670 -25.16 -11.61 -0.52
N SER A 671 -24.35 -10.63 -0.91
CA SER A 671 -24.82 -9.34 -1.39
C SER A 671 -25.54 -9.43 -2.73
N PHE A 672 -25.13 -10.30 -3.65
CA PHE A 672 -25.85 -10.56 -4.89
C PHE A 672 -27.21 -11.20 -4.63
N ASN A 673 -27.32 -12.12 -3.66
CA ASN A 673 -28.60 -12.69 -3.26
C ASN A 673 -29.52 -11.64 -2.64
N LYS A 674 -29.00 -10.79 -1.75
CA LYS A 674 -29.76 -9.65 -1.19
C LYS A 674 -30.18 -8.66 -2.27
N LEU A 675 -29.32 -8.36 -3.23
CA LEU A 675 -29.64 -7.47 -4.34
C LEU A 675 -30.74 -8.06 -5.23
N ARG A 676 -30.65 -9.35 -5.60
CA ARG A 676 -31.71 -10.05 -6.35
C ARG A 676 -33.04 -10.03 -5.62
N SER A 677 -33.02 -10.20 -4.29
CA SER A 677 -34.22 -10.06 -3.45
C SER A 677 -34.72 -8.63 -3.34
N ALA A 678 -33.86 -7.62 -3.44
CA ALA A 678 -34.26 -6.21 -3.40
C ALA A 678 -34.92 -5.77 -4.71
N ILE A 679 -34.43 -6.27 -5.86
CA ILE A 679 -34.98 -5.95 -7.18
C ILE A 679 -36.16 -6.84 -7.59
N SER A 680 -36.52 -7.87 -6.83
CA SER A 680 -37.58 -8.82 -7.21
C SER A 680 -38.96 -8.18 -7.32
N ASP A 681 -39.18 -7.05 -6.65
CA ASP A 681 -40.44 -6.32 -6.66
C ASP A 681 -40.51 -5.25 -7.77
N ILE A 682 -39.46 -5.19 -8.60
CA ILE A 682 -39.33 -4.28 -9.73
C ILE A 682 -39.53 -5.09 -11.01
N GLU A 683 -40.48 -4.68 -11.84
CA GLU A 683 -40.77 -5.33 -13.12
C GLU A 683 -39.79 -4.88 -14.20
N GLY A 684 -39.45 -5.82 -15.09
CA GLY A 684 -38.67 -5.50 -16.28
C GLY A 684 -37.17 -5.31 -16.07
N ILE A 685 -36.62 -5.64 -14.89
CA ILE A 685 -35.18 -5.59 -14.59
C ILE A 685 -34.64 -6.99 -14.23
N SER A 686 -33.44 -7.32 -14.71
CA SER A 686 -32.73 -8.54 -14.29
C SER A 686 -31.21 -8.34 -14.25
N ILE A 687 -30.54 -9.07 -13.36
CA ILE A 687 -29.08 -9.07 -13.23
C ILE A 687 -28.54 -10.37 -13.81
N ASN A 688 -27.79 -10.24 -14.91
CA ASN A 688 -27.23 -11.34 -15.67
C ASN A 688 -25.72 -11.41 -15.47
N PHE A 689 -25.19 -12.63 -15.50
CA PHE A 689 -23.75 -12.91 -15.48
C PHE A 689 -23.38 -13.70 -16.72
N GLU A 690 -22.66 -13.07 -17.64
CA GLU A 690 -22.30 -13.66 -18.93
C GLU A 690 -20.83 -13.38 -19.21
N SER A 691 -20.09 -14.41 -19.66
CA SER A 691 -18.68 -14.29 -20.06
C SER A 691 -17.76 -13.62 -19.02
N GLY A 692 -18.05 -13.78 -17.72
CA GLY A 692 -17.27 -13.20 -16.63
C GLY A 692 -17.69 -11.80 -16.17
N TYR A 693 -18.74 -11.22 -16.78
CA TYR A 693 -19.21 -9.87 -16.50
C TYR A 693 -20.65 -9.86 -16.01
N TRP A 694 -20.93 -8.97 -15.07
CA TRP A 694 -22.24 -8.66 -14.55
C TRP A 694 -22.83 -7.48 -15.30
N LYS A 695 -24.10 -7.61 -15.68
CA LYS A 695 -24.85 -6.57 -16.35
C LYS A 695 -26.31 -6.58 -15.89
N ILE A 696 -26.91 -5.40 -15.80
CA ILE A 696 -28.35 -5.26 -15.71
C ILE A 696 -28.91 -5.26 -17.13
N THR A 697 -29.92 -6.08 -17.38
CA THR A 697 -30.74 -6.01 -18.59
C THR A 697 -32.15 -5.60 -18.20
N TRP A 698 -32.76 -4.81 -19.08
CA TRP A 698 -34.07 -4.23 -18.82
C TRP A 698 -34.94 -4.22 -20.08
N ASN A 699 -36.25 -4.17 -19.87
CA ASN A 699 -37.25 -3.96 -20.93
C ASN A 699 -38.04 -2.66 -20.69
N GLU A 700 -39.06 -2.42 -21.51
CA GLU A 700 -39.84 -1.18 -21.48
C GLU A 700 -40.63 -0.96 -20.17
N SER A 701 -40.88 -2.01 -19.38
CA SER A 701 -41.58 -1.90 -18.10
C SER A 701 -40.70 -1.26 -17.02
N PHE A 702 -39.37 -1.35 -17.11
CA PHE A 702 -38.46 -0.78 -16.11
C PHE A 702 -38.19 0.70 -16.37
N ILE A 703 -38.50 1.55 -15.39
CA ILE A 703 -38.33 3.00 -15.48
C ILE A 703 -37.14 3.42 -14.61
N CYS A 704 -36.13 4.03 -15.22
CA CYS A 704 -35.01 4.62 -14.51
C CYS A 704 -34.60 5.93 -15.18
N ASP A 705 -34.57 7.02 -14.40
CA ASP A 705 -34.23 8.36 -14.89
C ASP A 705 -32.83 8.42 -15.53
N TYR A 706 -31.83 7.78 -14.94
CA TYR A 706 -30.47 7.71 -15.48
C TYR A 706 -30.40 7.04 -16.86
N LEU A 707 -31.16 5.95 -17.05
CA LEU A 707 -31.24 5.28 -18.35
C LEU A 707 -31.91 6.17 -19.40
N ARG A 708 -32.93 6.93 -19.00
CA ARG A 708 -33.62 7.89 -19.88
C ARG A 708 -32.71 9.07 -20.23
N VAL A 709 -32.11 9.71 -19.25
CA VAL A 709 -31.14 10.81 -19.43
C VAL A 709 -30.00 10.37 -20.34
N SER A 710 -29.38 9.22 -20.08
CA SER A 710 -28.29 8.67 -20.90
C SER A 710 -28.72 8.38 -22.35
N SER A 711 -29.99 8.05 -22.58
CA SER A 711 -30.53 7.86 -23.93
C SER A 711 -30.83 9.18 -24.63
N ILE A 712 -31.35 10.17 -23.89
CA ILE A 712 -31.69 11.49 -24.43
C ILE A 712 -30.40 12.23 -24.83
N LEU A 713 -29.37 12.24 -23.97
CA LEU A 713 -28.08 12.88 -24.24
C LEU A 713 -27.46 12.40 -25.57
N LYS A 714 -27.60 11.12 -25.91
CA LYS A 714 -27.11 10.54 -27.19
C LYS A 714 -27.93 10.95 -28.42
N GLN A 715 -29.12 11.51 -28.23
CA GLN A 715 -30.06 11.89 -29.27
C GLN A 715 -30.24 13.41 -29.38
N LEU A 716 -29.52 14.18 -28.55
CA LEU A 716 -29.60 15.64 -28.57
C LEU A 716 -29.11 16.17 -29.91
N ASP A 717 -29.88 17.12 -30.43
CA ASP A 717 -29.63 17.84 -31.66
C ASP A 717 -30.34 19.20 -31.50
N LYS A 718 -29.64 20.30 -31.83
CA LYS A 718 -30.18 21.66 -31.75
C LYS A 718 -31.46 21.84 -32.59
N SER A 719 -31.69 20.98 -33.59
CA SER A 719 -32.95 20.95 -34.36
C SER A 719 -34.17 20.40 -33.60
N ARG A 720 -33.99 19.88 -32.38
CA ARG A 720 -35.01 19.16 -31.58
C ARG A 720 -35.17 19.72 -30.16
N PRO A 721 -35.71 20.94 -29.99
CA PRO A 721 -35.89 21.60 -28.69
C PRO A 721 -36.73 20.77 -27.70
N GLU A 722 -37.64 19.93 -28.18
CA GLU A 722 -38.46 19.05 -27.35
C GLU A 722 -37.64 18.01 -26.57
N LYS A 723 -36.46 17.61 -27.08
CA LYS A 723 -35.58 16.64 -26.41
C LYS A 723 -34.84 17.25 -25.24
N TYR A 724 -34.43 18.50 -25.36
CA TYR A 724 -33.85 19.27 -24.26
C TYR A 724 -34.88 19.52 -23.15
N LYS A 725 -36.12 19.85 -23.53
CA LYS A 725 -37.24 19.96 -22.59
C LYS A 725 -37.50 18.64 -21.86
N GLU A 726 -37.48 17.51 -22.57
CA GLU A 726 -37.60 16.17 -22.00
C GLU A 726 -36.46 15.87 -21.01
N LEU A 727 -35.21 16.18 -21.37
CA LEU A 727 -34.05 16.04 -20.49
C LEU A 727 -34.23 16.82 -19.18
N PHE A 728 -34.58 18.10 -19.29
CA PHE A 728 -34.79 18.99 -18.15
C PHE A 728 -35.81 18.43 -17.15
N GLN A 729 -36.89 17.80 -17.64
CA GLN A 729 -37.89 17.19 -16.76
C GLN A 729 -37.34 16.06 -15.87
N TYR A 730 -36.31 15.34 -16.32
CA TYR A 730 -35.67 14.29 -15.54
C TYR A 730 -34.62 14.82 -14.56
N VAL A 731 -33.85 15.85 -14.97
CA VAL A 731 -32.72 16.36 -14.16
C VAL A 731 -33.11 17.46 -13.17
N LYS A 732 -34.27 18.12 -13.34
CA LYS A 732 -34.74 19.20 -12.46
C LYS A 732 -34.90 18.83 -10.98
N SER A 733 -34.92 17.52 -10.67
CA SER A 733 -35.02 17.03 -9.29
C SER A 733 -33.74 17.23 -8.47
N GLY A 734 -32.57 17.44 -9.09
CA GLY A 734 -31.32 17.74 -8.39
C GLY A 734 -30.11 17.02 -8.95
N LYS A 735 -28.99 17.02 -8.19
CA LYS A 735 -27.72 16.43 -8.65
C LYS A 735 -27.84 14.93 -8.84
N PHE A 736 -27.05 14.39 -9.76
CA PHE A 736 -26.91 12.95 -9.92
C PHE A 736 -26.33 12.32 -8.64
N LEU A 737 -27.09 11.40 -8.04
CA LEU A 737 -26.75 10.71 -6.80
C LEU A 737 -26.35 11.65 -5.64
N GLU A 738 -27.08 12.76 -5.50
CA GLU A 738 -26.93 13.73 -4.42
C GLU A 738 -26.82 13.02 -3.04
N ASN A 739 -25.75 13.33 -2.29
CA ASN A 739 -25.37 12.70 -1.00
C ASN A 739 -24.76 11.27 -1.06
N SER A 740 -24.17 10.86 -2.19
CA SER A 740 -23.41 9.61 -2.29
C SER A 740 -21.93 9.91 -2.56
N ASN A 741 -21.05 9.55 -1.62
CA ASN A 741 -19.64 9.96 -1.62
C ASN A 741 -18.68 8.75 -1.71
N TRP A 742 -18.82 7.92 -2.75
CA TRP A 742 -17.88 6.83 -3.01
C TRP A 742 -16.83 7.26 -4.03
N GLU A 743 -15.55 7.00 -3.75
CA GLU A 743 -14.41 7.38 -4.62
C GLU A 743 -14.58 6.90 -6.06
N TRP A 744 -15.04 5.66 -6.28
CA TRP A 744 -15.26 5.12 -7.62
C TRP A 744 -16.41 5.80 -8.39
N LEU A 745 -17.30 6.50 -7.70
CA LEU A 745 -18.48 7.13 -8.28
C LEU A 745 -18.15 8.50 -8.88
N GLU A 746 -17.07 9.15 -8.42
CA GLU A 746 -16.66 10.50 -8.83
C GLU A 746 -16.51 10.61 -10.36
N GLU A 747 -15.85 9.64 -11.00
CA GLU A 747 -15.70 9.60 -12.47
C GLU A 747 -17.06 9.65 -13.19
N PHE A 748 -18.07 8.93 -12.67
CA PHE A 748 -19.41 8.88 -13.27
C PHE A 748 -20.20 10.17 -13.00
N GLN A 749 -20.09 10.73 -11.79
CA GLN A 749 -20.72 11.99 -11.43
C GLN A 749 -20.17 13.14 -12.26
N THR A 750 -18.86 13.24 -12.40
CA THR A 750 -18.20 14.27 -13.20
C THR A 750 -18.58 14.14 -14.68
N SER A 751 -18.50 12.94 -15.26
CA SER A 751 -18.87 12.72 -16.66
C SER A 751 -20.33 13.09 -16.96
N ILE A 752 -21.28 12.64 -16.13
CA ILE A 752 -22.70 12.95 -16.38
C ILE A 752 -23.03 14.42 -16.11
N ASN A 753 -22.36 15.06 -15.14
CA ASN A 753 -22.55 16.47 -14.85
C ASN A 753 -22.10 17.33 -16.04
N PHE A 754 -20.94 17.04 -16.65
CA PHE A 754 -20.51 17.74 -17.85
C PHE A 754 -21.52 17.61 -18.98
N ASP A 755 -21.93 16.39 -19.33
CA ASP A 755 -22.89 16.16 -20.42
C ASP A 755 -24.24 16.86 -20.16
N VAL A 756 -24.71 16.87 -18.91
CA VAL A 756 -25.96 17.52 -18.51
C VAL A 756 -25.83 19.04 -18.52
N VAL A 757 -24.75 19.61 -17.99
CA VAL A 757 -24.52 21.07 -17.98
C VAL A 757 -24.44 21.61 -19.40
N ASP A 758 -23.68 20.95 -20.29
CA ASP A 758 -23.58 21.34 -21.69
C ASP A 758 -24.96 21.33 -22.37
N ALA A 759 -25.74 20.27 -22.16
CA ALA A 759 -27.08 20.16 -22.70
C ALA A 759 -28.04 21.21 -22.13
N LEU A 760 -27.94 21.54 -20.84
CA LEU A 760 -28.76 22.58 -20.21
C LEU A 760 -28.39 23.97 -20.71
N ASN A 761 -27.11 24.25 -20.95
CA ASN A 761 -26.67 25.51 -21.55
C ASN A 761 -27.21 25.67 -22.97
N ASP A 762 -27.10 24.62 -23.80
CA ASP A 762 -27.71 24.61 -25.14
C ASP A 762 -29.23 24.81 -25.09
N TYR A 763 -29.91 24.21 -24.10
CA TYR A 763 -31.34 24.40 -23.91
C TYR A 763 -31.69 25.84 -23.51
N ALA A 764 -30.92 26.42 -22.59
CA ALA A 764 -31.11 27.78 -22.14
C ALA A 764 -30.93 28.80 -23.28
N LEU A 765 -29.90 28.61 -24.13
CA LEU A 765 -29.72 29.41 -25.34
C LEU A 765 -30.91 29.31 -26.29
N THR A 766 -31.43 28.10 -26.49
CA THR A 766 -32.64 27.88 -27.31
C THR A 766 -33.86 28.59 -26.71
N LEU A 767 -34.02 28.57 -25.39
CA LEU A 767 -35.10 29.28 -24.70
C LEU A 767 -34.95 30.80 -24.81
N ASP A 768 -33.72 31.32 -24.79
CA ASP A 768 -33.44 32.74 -25.00
C ASP A 768 -33.82 33.20 -26.42
N GLU A 769 -33.49 32.40 -27.45
CA GLU A 769 -33.94 32.64 -28.83
C GLU A 769 -35.46 32.67 -28.95
N LEU A 770 -36.15 31.80 -28.20
CA LEU A 770 -37.61 31.73 -28.10
C LEU A 770 -38.22 32.79 -27.18
N LYS A 771 -37.39 33.61 -26.51
CA LYS A 771 -37.78 34.62 -25.52
C LYS A 771 -38.50 34.06 -24.29
N GLU A 772 -38.26 32.80 -23.95
CA GLU A 772 -38.81 32.11 -22.78
C GLU A 772 -37.93 32.31 -21.52
N GLN A 773 -37.66 33.57 -21.17
CA GLN A 773 -36.69 33.95 -20.12
C GLN A 773 -36.96 33.32 -18.75
N ALA A 774 -38.23 33.09 -18.39
CA ALA A 774 -38.58 32.46 -17.11
C ALA A 774 -38.14 30.99 -17.04
N GLN A 775 -38.25 30.24 -18.14
CA GLN A 775 -37.77 28.87 -18.21
C GLN A 775 -36.24 28.81 -18.30
N ALA A 776 -35.61 29.72 -19.05
CA ALA A 776 -34.16 29.83 -19.11
C ALA A 776 -33.56 30.10 -17.72
N PHE A 777 -34.21 30.95 -16.91
CA PHE A 777 -33.84 31.17 -15.51
C PHE A 777 -33.93 29.89 -14.66
N GLU A 778 -34.97 29.07 -14.81
CA GLU A 778 -35.09 27.78 -14.11
C GLU A 778 -33.98 26.81 -14.52
N VAL A 779 -33.62 26.79 -15.81
CA VAL A 779 -32.54 25.97 -16.35
C VAL A 779 -31.19 26.39 -15.78
N TYR A 780 -30.83 27.68 -15.86
CA TYR A 780 -29.56 28.15 -15.31
C TYR A 780 -29.48 28.03 -13.78
N THR A 781 -30.61 28.12 -13.06
CA THR A 781 -30.63 27.86 -11.62
C THR A 781 -30.27 26.39 -11.32
N LEU A 782 -30.69 25.46 -12.17
CA LEU A 782 -30.26 24.07 -12.08
C LEU A 782 -28.79 23.89 -12.46
N VAL A 783 -28.29 24.61 -13.48
CA VAL A 783 -26.87 24.61 -13.85
C VAL A 783 -26.01 25.04 -12.65
N ILE A 784 -26.28 26.19 -12.02
CA ILE A 784 -25.58 26.61 -10.79
C ILE A 784 -25.71 25.57 -9.68
N LYS A 785 -26.88 24.92 -9.55
CA LYS A 785 -27.04 23.88 -8.54
C LYS A 785 -26.09 22.72 -8.81
N ILE A 786 -25.84 22.33 -10.06
CA ILE A 786 -24.98 21.21 -10.47
C ILE A 786 -23.49 21.60 -10.44
N ASP A 787 -23.16 22.72 -11.07
CA ASP A 787 -21.84 23.34 -11.26
C ASP A 787 -21.88 24.75 -10.64
N ASP A 788 -21.44 24.85 -9.37
CA ASP A 788 -21.55 26.06 -8.56
C ASP A 788 -20.53 27.15 -8.93
N LEU A 789 -19.60 26.84 -9.84
CA LEU A 789 -18.63 27.76 -10.41
C LEU A 789 -18.91 28.11 -11.88
N ASN A 790 -20.15 27.90 -12.34
CA ASN A 790 -20.56 28.25 -13.70
C ASN A 790 -20.81 29.77 -13.89
N GLU A 791 -19.83 30.47 -14.47
CA GLU A 791 -19.90 31.93 -14.67
C GLU A 791 -21.04 32.37 -15.60
N GLN A 792 -21.31 31.61 -16.66
CA GLN A 792 -22.38 31.93 -17.62
C GLN A 792 -23.76 31.88 -16.96
N ALA A 793 -24.01 30.83 -16.17
CA ALA A 793 -25.25 30.71 -15.41
C ALA A 793 -25.40 31.82 -14.35
N LEU A 794 -24.30 32.20 -13.69
CA LEU A 794 -24.28 33.33 -12.75
C LEU A 794 -24.65 34.64 -13.43
N GLN A 795 -23.98 34.97 -14.56
CA GLN A 795 -24.26 36.17 -15.34
C GLN A 795 -25.74 36.25 -15.70
N TYR A 796 -26.28 35.17 -16.28
CA TYR A 796 -27.69 35.14 -16.68
C TYR A 796 -28.65 35.33 -15.50
N ILE A 797 -28.45 34.61 -14.39
CA ILE A 797 -29.30 34.68 -13.20
C ILE A 797 -29.30 36.08 -12.60
N VAL A 798 -28.13 36.71 -12.49
CA VAL A 798 -27.99 38.07 -11.96
C VAL A 798 -28.69 39.08 -12.88
N SER A 799 -28.47 39.01 -14.19
CA SER A 799 -29.11 39.94 -15.15
C SER A 799 -30.63 39.76 -15.20
N TYR A 800 -31.13 38.52 -15.18
CA TYR A 800 -32.56 38.23 -15.11
C TYR A 800 -33.19 38.78 -13.82
N LEU A 801 -32.58 38.55 -12.65
CA LEU A 801 -33.12 39.02 -11.37
C LEU A 801 -33.07 40.54 -11.23
N LYS A 802 -32.04 41.21 -11.76
CA LYS A 802 -31.98 42.67 -11.87
C LYS A 802 -33.13 43.21 -12.72
N SER A 803 -33.45 42.57 -13.86
CA SER A 803 -34.58 42.96 -14.72
C SER A 803 -35.97 42.77 -14.07
N LYS A 804 -36.06 41.95 -13.02
CA LYS A 804 -37.28 41.71 -12.23
C LYS A 804 -37.30 42.51 -10.91
N GLU A 805 -36.44 43.52 -10.77
CA GLU A 805 -36.30 44.35 -9.57
C GLU A 805 -35.97 43.57 -8.27
N SER A 806 -35.42 42.35 -8.40
CA SER A 806 -35.11 41.47 -7.26
C SER A 806 -33.64 41.54 -6.85
N GLN A 807 -33.18 42.74 -6.50
CA GLN A 807 -31.76 43.02 -6.25
C GLN A 807 -31.16 42.19 -5.11
N THR A 808 -31.92 41.93 -4.04
CA THR A 808 -31.48 41.09 -2.91
C THR A 808 -31.19 39.65 -3.35
N ARG A 809 -32.01 39.08 -4.25
CA ARG A 809 -31.79 37.70 -4.74
C ARG A 809 -30.62 37.64 -5.70
N ALA A 810 -30.46 38.64 -6.58
CA ALA A 810 -29.30 38.75 -7.46
C ALA A 810 -28.00 38.78 -6.65
N ARG A 811 -28.00 39.57 -5.56
CA ARG A 811 -26.85 39.68 -4.66
C ARG A 811 -26.56 38.36 -3.93
N TYR A 812 -27.58 37.64 -3.49
CA TYR A 812 -27.43 36.33 -2.86
C TYR A 812 -26.70 35.31 -3.75
N TYR A 813 -27.07 35.21 -5.04
CA TYR A 813 -26.39 34.28 -5.95
C TYR A 813 -24.94 34.67 -6.22
N TYR A 814 -24.66 35.97 -6.37
CA TYR A 814 -23.30 36.49 -6.53
C TYR A 814 -22.41 36.23 -5.32
N ASP A 815 -22.86 36.60 -4.11
CA ASP A 815 -22.05 36.44 -2.90
C ASP A 815 -21.76 34.96 -2.63
N LYS A 816 -22.74 34.07 -2.87
CA LYS A 816 -22.56 32.62 -2.74
C LYS A 816 -21.57 32.04 -3.78
N PHE A 817 -21.60 32.55 -5.00
CA PHE A 817 -20.61 32.17 -6.02
C PHE A 817 -19.21 32.61 -5.62
N CYS A 818 -19.04 33.85 -5.15
CA CYS A 818 -17.76 34.37 -4.68
C CYS A 818 -17.19 33.57 -3.50
N GLU A 819 -18.04 33.15 -2.56
CA GLU A 819 -17.65 32.24 -1.46
C GLU A 819 -17.10 30.92 -2.01
N LYS A 820 -17.82 30.28 -2.94
CA LYS A 820 -17.40 29.02 -3.57
C LYS A 820 -16.14 29.17 -4.42
N TYR A 821 -16.02 30.28 -5.14
CA TYR A 821 -14.85 30.59 -5.97
C TYR A 821 -13.61 30.76 -5.10
N PHE A 822 -13.73 31.46 -3.97
CA PHE A 822 -12.64 31.62 -3.00
C PHE A 822 -12.26 30.29 -2.35
N GLU A 823 -13.23 29.46 -1.94
CA GLU A 823 -12.97 28.12 -1.42
C GLU A 823 -12.19 27.22 -2.41
N ALA A 824 -12.46 27.35 -3.71
CA ALA A 824 -11.86 26.52 -4.75
C ALA A 824 -10.47 27.01 -5.21
N TYR A 825 -10.27 28.32 -5.28
CA TYR A 825 -9.09 28.93 -5.91
C TYR A 825 -8.22 29.79 -4.99
N ASP A 826 -8.63 30.03 -3.74
CA ASP A 826 -7.97 30.94 -2.77
C ASP A 826 -7.77 32.37 -3.31
N GLU A 827 -8.62 32.78 -4.24
CA GLU A 827 -8.59 34.07 -4.91
C GLU A 827 -9.98 34.72 -4.92
N LYS A 828 -10.04 36.05 -4.91
CA LYS A 828 -11.31 36.78 -5.05
C LYS A 828 -11.79 36.71 -6.49
N TYR A 829 -13.09 36.50 -6.69
CA TYR A 829 -13.69 36.57 -8.01
C TYR A 829 -13.47 37.95 -8.64
N HIS A 830 -13.03 37.96 -9.90
CA HIS A 830 -12.45 39.13 -10.55
C HIS A 830 -13.48 40.11 -11.14
N ILE A 831 -14.73 39.68 -11.30
CA ILE A 831 -15.83 40.52 -11.82
C ILE A 831 -16.68 41.00 -10.65
N GLU A 832 -16.80 42.33 -10.49
CA GLU A 832 -17.62 42.93 -9.44
C GLU A 832 -19.12 42.81 -9.73
N PHE A 833 -19.95 42.80 -8.69
CA PHE A 833 -21.41 42.66 -8.81
C PHE A 833 -22.07 43.69 -9.74
N GLN A 834 -21.49 44.88 -9.84
CA GLN A 834 -22.00 45.96 -10.69
C GLN A 834 -21.73 45.70 -12.18
N ASP A 835 -20.65 44.98 -12.49
CA ASP A 835 -20.16 44.74 -13.86
C ASP A 835 -20.75 43.47 -14.49
N LEU A 836 -21.46 42.65 -13.69
CA LEU A 836 -22.33 41.58 -14.16
C LEU A 836 -23.61 42.17 -14.77
N ILE A 837 -23.60 42.45 -16.08
CA ILE A 837 -24.74 42.93 -16.89
C ILE A 837 -24.94 42.06 -18.12
#